data_AF-A0A819U2S0-F1
#
_entry.id   AF-A0A819U2S0-F1
#
_cell.length_a   1.000
_cell.length_b   1.000
_cell.length_c   1.000
_cell.angle_alpha   90.00
_cell.angle_beta   90.00
_cell.angle_gamma   90.00
#
_symmetry.space_group_name_H-M   'P 1'
#
loop_
_entity.id
_entity.type
_entity.pdbx_description
1 polymer ?
#
loop_
_entity_poly.entity_id
_entity_poly.type
_entity_poly.pdbx_seq_one_letter_code
_entity_poly.pdbx_strand_id
1 'polypeptide(L)'
;MLSLFTLIPFFFLPFSYSFCCVGGPQCYLKLGFDQVVPSNRKFLETCSIVKVSSCSVFLKIDYDNQIVDISFESPLNSTESPSPLIDLFVNNQRASTILRYTVDVGVHVNNKTQLYVLLQCRTGDRCTEKELRHFWPRFISLNDRRNSFIHFYQYILLNSSNTVNCSQDQSNQTVSCLTVDSKCWASTDTQRKCIKNNEKHSNYFIYSYNKVHEPNQLTDEHVHYRLACQVNNCNSNETIKKLSELVRQFVENSRPTKNGTNRKESYSKNKHKYKEQSSSTMKLVASYFIMISVTLYWNSNNLEYQIIRDNEVWFESGPFFIHFNQTFYSSAPEQEILPMLPLYLIEQYETNGIDVVFGLFDRLSLRWSITNTSNGFVWETSFKIFREQSIILFEQYFPIDLSGMSQGNDRNTFKYSSAAFPRFKVSFNQTDQYVIDQLGHFTFLDAWDLDMRGVGLKNVFTGGLYSGNPLVLYNLTKIDSNIILSSLTNFMTNFQTRSPSLNYHLSCGLHGRVHQIVKSFSLKTILLASEPKQGINQIVKLWGKLMLQYYGKQHIKELKDLHRDFYVSKLGYYTDTGAYYWYHTESNLTYEQTFIKLKQYHVNERIPIQYYELDSYWYYKQNNYTGEHGGIMLYEPRPDVFPNGIDGLQRDVLHTPLIVHHKYYSTDNLYQNTYRFVNGSVGGVSLPLDQTFFNKIFSQVKQWGVEILIQDWLSSVYEDMPESSWDVQTAREYHIHLAQGAKQAGVKIIYCMPLNPDIMETLENTQVHYMRVSDDYSENINQWNIGRVSMITWAIGVIPFKDTFWTTSIQPESRYGNFTEPNIHLNALIALMSLGGVAISDKIGNTNITVVNRLCRSDGVLFRPERPATAMDSTFLASSGPKGEMWHTYSSDGQQSTFVEYVMITNLTEPYLFSWNELSNTEEDDNPIRIVSDMYVAFEFENPNDYYWFSSVNSSTILMPSCAQDLTTHYSPFHLYIFVPFSKISNWILFGELSKQLPITKQRFGSIQNTYDSLHVNVIGVYGEQVSITVGYSEHLFGKVDIFTVECSFISVQDISTMMITCETQTGCQCNII
;
A
#
# COMPACT_ATOMS: atom_id res chain seq x y z
N MET A 1 -39.06 -44.97 -18.06
CA MET A 1 -38.39 -45.48 -19.27
C MET A 1 -38.19 -44.32 -20.23
N LEU A 2 -36.91 -44.06 -20.59
CA LEU A 2 -36.34 -43.45 -21.82
C LEU A 2 -36.92 -42.14 -22.39
N SER A 3 -36.19 -41.19 -22.98
CA SER A 3 -34.76 -40.85 -23.23
C SER A 3 -34.81 -39.70 -24.27
N LEU A 4 -33.89 -38.73 -24.38
CA LEU A 4 -32.58 -38.85 -25.05
C LEU A 4 -31.86 -37.49 -24.99
N PHE A 5 -30.55 -37.50 -24.69
CA PHE A 5 -29.57 -36.47 -25.02
C PHE A 5 -28.33 -37.19 -25.60
N THR A 6 -27.72 -36.60 -26.63
CA THR A 6 -26.52 -37.08 -27.34
C THR A 6 -25.24 -36.41 -26.80
N LEU A 7 -24.16 -37.18 -26.61
CA LEU A 7 -22.79 -36.72 -26.34
C LEU A 7 -21.77 -37.62 -27.08
N ILE A 8 -20.68 -37.01 -27.55
CA ILE A 8 -19.56 -37.57 -28.33
C ILE A 8 -18.44 -38.08 -27.37
N PRO A 9 -17.67 -39.15 -27.68
CA PRO A 9 -16.75 -39.79 -26.72
C PRO A 9 -15.28 -39.33 -26.82
N PHE A 10 -14.57 -39.35 -25.67
CA PHE A 10 -13.11 -39.38 -25.55
C PHE A 10 -12.63 -40.82 -25.28
N PHE A 11 -11.49 -41.21 -25.86
CA PHE A 11 -10.88 -42.55 -25.78
C PHE A 11 -10.29 -42.87 -24.38
N PHE A 12 -10.53 -44.09 -23.89
CA PHE A 12 -9.81 -44.72 -22.77
C PHE A 12 -8.94 -45.87 -23.31
N LEU A 13 -7.69 -46.02 -22.83
CA LEU A 13 -6.82 -47.18 -23.09
C LEU A 13 -6.74 -48.07 -21.83
N PRO A 14 -6.76 -49.42 -21.94
CA PRO A 14 -6.65 -50.31 -20.79
C PRO A 14 -5.19 -50.71 -20.50
N PHE A 15 -4.83 -50.77 -19.21
CA PHE A 15 -3.58 -51.36 -18.72
C PHE A 15 -3.83 -52.71 -18.05
N SER A 16 -2.84 -53.61 -18.09
CA SER A 16 -2.84 -54.85 -17.29
C SER A 16 -1.86 -54.73 -16.12
N TYR A 17 -2.27 -55.18 -14.93
CA TYR A 17 -1.45 -55.14 -13.72
C TYR A 17 -1.47 -56.48 -12.99
N SER A 18 -0.37 -56.81 -12.33
CA SER A 18 -0.26 -57.95 -11.41
C SER A 18 0.54 -57.57 -10.17
N PHE A 19 0.12 -58.12 -9.03
CA PHE A 19 0.73 -57.89 -7.72
C PHE A 19 1.29 -59.21 -7.21
N CYS A 20 2.58 -59.26 -6.88
CA CYS A 20 3.22 -60.46 -6.35
C CYS A 20 4.13 -60.09 -5.17
N CYS A 21 3.84 -60.64 -4.01
CA CYS A 21 4.72 -60.60 -2.85
C CYS A 21 5.50 -61.92 -2.79
N VAL A 22 6.79 -61.89 -3.11
CA VAL A 22 7.67 -63.05 -2.95
C VAL A 22 8.31 -62.93 -1.57
N GLY A 23 8.11 -63.94 -0.70
CA GLY A 23 8.47 -63.90 0.73
C GLY A 23 9.82 -63.24 1.02
N GLY A 24 9.76 -62.03 1.59
CA GLY A 24 10.86 -61.09 1.86
C GLY A 24 10.30 -59.67 2.05
N PRO A 25 11.08 -58.68 2.52
CA PRO A 25 10.59 -57.33 2.85
C PRO A 25 10.30 -56.44 1.63
N GLN A 26 10.16 -57.04 0.44
CA GLN A 26 10.00 -56.34 -0.83
C GLN A 26 8.69 -56.77 -1.49
N CYS A 27 7.84 -55.79 -1.80
CA CYS A 27 6.63 -55.96 -2.61
C CYS A 27 6.84 -55.30 -3.97
N TYR A 28 6.29 -55.92 -5.03
CA TYR A 28 6.43 -55.44 -6.40
C TYR A 28 5.05 -55.26 -7.06
N LEU A 29 4.88 -54.11 -7.72
CA LEU A 29 3.76 -53.85 -8.64
C LEU A 29 4.32 -53.83 -10.06
N LYS A 30 3.80 -54.71 -10.92
CA LYS A 30 4.23 -54.84 -12.32
C LYS A 30 3.12 -54.36 -13.24
N LEU A 31 3.43 -53.36 -14.06
CA LEU A 31 2.52 -52.77 -15.06
C LEU A 31 3.07 -53.01 -16.47
N GLY A 32 2.23 -53.55 -17.35
CA GLY A 32 2.54 -53.75 -18.77
C GLY A 32 1.71 -52.83 -19.67
N PHE A 33 2.32 -52.35 -20.75
CA PHE A 33 1.71 -51.46 -21.73
C PHE A 33 1.79 -52.07 -23.13
N ASP A 34 0.80 -51.83 -23.99
CA ASP A 34 0.80 -52.29 -25.39
C ASP A 34 0.95 -51.08 -26.33
N GLN A 35 2.19 -50.72 -26.72
CA GLN A 35 2.51 -50.13 -28.04
C GLN A 35 4.01 -49.85 -28.26
N VAL A 36 4.47 -50.07 -29.50
CA VAL A 36 5.86 -49.97 -29.97
C VAL A 36 6.28 -48.51 -30.16
N VAL A 37 7.31 -48.06 -29.43
CA VAL A 37 7.98 -46.76 -29.67
C VAL A 37 9.09 -46.97 -30.72
N PRO A 38 9.14 -46.20 -31.82
CA PRO A 38 10.25 -46.27 -32.77
C PRO A 38 11.56 -45.85 -32.10
N SER A 39 12.52 -46.76 -32.11
CA SER A 39 13.87 -46.58 -31.58
C SER A 39 14.64 -45.54 -32.38
N ASN A 40 15.09 -44.47 -31.72
CA ASN A 40 16.32 -43.75 -32.10
C ASN A 40 16.79 -42.84 -30.96
N ARG A 41 17.31 -43.46 -29.90
CA ARG A 41 18.47 -43.04 -29.08
C ARG A 41 18.52 -43.94 -27.84
N LYS A 42 19.59 -44.73 -27.73
CA LYS A 42 19.90 -45.50 -26.52
C LYS A 42 20.37 -44.55 -25.42
N PHE A 43 19.63 -44.47 -24.32
CA PHE A 43 20.16 -44.02 -23.03
C PHE A 43 19.89 -45.14 -22.03
N LEU A 44 20.97 -45.74 -21.53
CA LEU A 44 20.98 -46.65 -20.40
C LEU A 44 21.47 -45.81 -19.23
N GLU A 45 20.55 -45.36 -18.35
CA GLU A 45 20.94 -44.83 -17.04
C GLU A 45 20.00 -45.36 -15.95
N THR A 46 20.61 -46.02 -14.97
CA THR A 46 20.03 -46.62 -13.77
C THR A 46 19.96 -45.64 -12.60
N CYS A 47 18.83 -45.71 -11.88
CA CYS A 47 18.58 -45.46 -10.46
C CYS A 47 19.03 -44.13 -9.80
N SER A 48 18.08 -43.22 -9.60
CA SER A 48 18.12 -42.20 -8.55
C SER A 48 17.43 -42.70 -7.28
N ILE A 49 18.17 -42.75 -6.16
CA ILE A 49 17.69 -43.12 -4.83
C ILE A 49 17.08 -41.87 -4.18
N VAL A 50 15.79 -41.91 -3.80
CA VAL A 50 15.17 -40.87 -2.98
C VAL A 50 14.97 -41.41 -1.57
N LYS A 51 15.74 -40.87 -0.62
CA LYS A 51 15.63 -41.19 0.79
C LYS A 51 14.54 -40.32 1.41
N VAL A 52 13.34 -40.88 1.58
CA VAL A 52 12.31 -40.26 2.43
C VAL A 52 12.43 -40.94 3.79
N SER A 53 12.39 -40.17 4.86
CA SER A 53 12.53 -40.65 6.24
C SER A 53 11.71 -41.92 6.48
N SER A 54 12.42 -43.06 6.51
CA SER A 54 12.01 -44.45 6.83
C SER A 54 11.68 -45.49 5.73
N CYS A 55 11.67 -45.19 4.42
CA CYS A 55 11.62 -46.23 3.36
C CYS A 55 12.27 -45.76 2.05
N SER A 56 12.97 -46.66 1.34
CA SER A 56 13.53 -46.40 0.01
C SER A 56 12.56 -46.89 -1.06
N VAL A 57 12.20 -46.02 -2.01
CA VAL A 57 11.38 -46.37 -3.19
C VAL A 57 12.29 -46.45 -4.40
N PHE A 58 12.25 -47.57 -5.11
CA PHE A 58 12.98 -47.78 -6.35
C PHE A 58 12.01 -47.78 -7.51
N LEU A 59 12.35 -46.99 -8.53
CA LEU A 59 11.65 -46.97 -9.80
C LEU A 59 12.62 -47.47 -10.87
N LYS A 60 12.30 -48.60 -11.50
CA LYS A 60 13.04 -49.11 -12.65
C LYS A 60 12.12 -49.12 -13.85
N ILE A 61 12.53 -48.42 -14.91
CA ILE A 61 11.82 -48.38 -16.19
C ILE A 61 12.67 -49.16 -17.19
N ASP A 62 12.17 -50.31 -17.64
CA ASP A 62 12.78 -51.12 -18.70
C ASP A 62 12.02 -50.86 -20.00
N TYR A 63 12.57 -49.98 -20.82
CA TYR A 63 11.97 -49.57 -22.09
C TYR A 63 11.99 -50.69 -23.14
N ASP A 64 12.95 -51.61 -23.07
CA ASP A 64 13.08 -52.70 -24.06
C ASP A 64 12.02 -53.77 -23.84
N ASN A 65 11.60 -53.99 -22.58
CA ASN A 65 10.58 -54.97 -22.22
C ASN A 65 9.20 -54.37 -21.87
N GLN A 66 9.03 -53.05 -22.00
CA GLN A 66 7.79 -52.31 -21.71
C GLN A 66 7.25 -52.53 -20.29
N ILE A 67 8.15 -52.58 -19.31
CA ILE A 67 7.83 -52.85 -17.91
C ILE A 67 8.29 -51.68 -17.04
N VAL A 68 7.41 -51.23 -16.16
CA VAL A 68 7.76 -50.37 -15.02
C VAL A 68 7.66 -51.19 -13.75
N ASP A 69 8.80 -51.38 -13.08
CA ASP A 69 8.88 -52.04 -11.78
C ASP A 69 9.05 -50.98 -10.70
N ILE A 70 8.09 -50.97 -9.75
CA ILE A 70 8.16 -50.15 -8.55
C ILE A 70 8.37 -51.10 -7.36
N SER A 71 9.48 -50.93 -6.66
CA SER A 71 9.79 -51.72 -5.47
C SER A 71 10.06 -50.84 -4.26
N PHE A 72 9.71 -51.38 -3.10
CA PHE A 72 9.85 -50.71 -1.81
C PHE A 72 10.80 -51.54 -0.96
N GLU A 73 11.82 -50.91 -0.39
CA GLU A 73 12.76 -51.59 0.50
C GLU A 73 12.82 -50.85 1.84
N SER A 74 12.52 -51.59 2.90
CA SER A 74 12.72 -51.13 4.28
C SER A 74 14.14 -51.46 4.72
N PRO A 75 14.88 -50.53 5.37
CA PRO A 75 16.16 -50.86 5.98
C PRO A 75 15.92 -51.70 7.25
N LEU A 76 16.26 -52.98 7.17
CA LEU A 76 16.11 -54.00 8.23
C LEU A 76 16.84 -53.63 9.53
N ASN A 77 16.09 -53.50 10.64
CA ASN A 77 16.23 -54.24 11.92
C ASN A 77 15.35 -53.62 13.03
N SER A 78 14.05 -53.52 12.79
CA SER A 78 13.07 -53.39 13.86
C SER A 78 12.01 -54.45 13.67
N THR A 79 11.81 -55.31 14.67
CA THR A 79 10.78 -56.35 14.73
C THR A 79 9.36 -55.79 14.88
N GLU A 80 9.13 -54.53 14.55
CA GLU A 80 7.81 -53.91 14.54
C GLU A 80 7.25 -53.91 13.12
N SER A 81 6.07 -54.50 13.00
CA SER A 81 5.24 -54.56 11.79
C SER A 81 5.15 -53.19 11.10
N PRO A 82 5.29 -53.10 9.76
CA PRO A 82 5.04 -51.88 8.99
C PRO A 82 3.52 -51.65 8.88
N SER A 83 2.88 -51.29 9.99
CA SER A 83 1.42 -51.14 10.09
C SER A 83 0.83 -49.77 9.71
N PRO A 84 1.52 -48.59 9.72
CA PRO A 84 0.78 -47.33 9.67
C PRO A 84 0.07 -47.05 8.33
N LEU A 85 0.63 -47.52 7.21
CA LEU A 85 0.09 -47.26 5.88
C LEU A 85 -0.92 -48.32 5.42
N ILE A 86 -0.81 -49.56 5.89
CA ILE A 86 -1.74 -50.64 5.52
C ILE A 86 -2.98 -50.63 6.43
N ASP A 87 -2.86 -50.27 7.72
CA ASP A 87 -4.03 -50.11 8.60
C ASP A 87 -4.91 -48.91 8.21
N LEU A 88 -4.36 -47.93 7.50
CA LEU A 88 -5.11 -46.79 6.96
C LEU A 88 -6.08 -47.19 5.84
N PHE A 89 -5.85 -48.30 5.14
CA PHE A 89 -6.66 -48.73 4.00
C PHE A 89 -7.61 -49.90 4.30
N VAL A 90 -7.41 -50.67 5.38
CA VAL A 90 -8.17 -51.93 5.57
C VAL A 90 -9.05 -51.97 6.82
N ASN A 91 -8.75 -51.26 7.92
CA ASN A 91 -9.46 -51.53 9.20
C ASN A 91 -10.08 -50.34 9.93
N ASN A 92 -10.07 -49.12 9.39
CA ASN A 92 -10.65 -47.99 10.12
C ASN A 92 -12.16 -47.84 9.85
N GLN A 93 -12.99 -48.48 10.70
CA GLN A 93 -14.46 -48.41 10.70
C GLN A 93 -15.08 -47.00 10.90
N ARG A 94 -14.26 -45.92 10.93
CA ARG A 94 -14.74 -44.53 10.98
C ARG A 94 -14.68 -43.79 9.65
N ALA A 95 -14.11 -44.36 8.59
CA ALA A 95 -14.15 -43.80 7.24
C ALA A 95 -15.47 -44.16 6.52
N SER A 96 -16.60 -43.65 7.02
CA SER A 96 -17.93 -43.94 6.45
C SER A 96 -18.31 -43.08 5.24
N THR A 97 -17.47 -42.11 4.87
CA THR A 97 -17.81 -41.02 3.93
C THR A 97 -17.26 -41.20 2.50
N ILE A 98 -16.24 -42.05 2.29
CA ILE A 98 -15.56 -42.23 1.00
C ILE A 98 -16.01 -43.55 0.36
N LEU A 99 -16.60 -43.48 -0.84
CA LEU A 99 -17.17 -44.64 -1.53
C LEU A 99 -16.15 -45.35 -2.44
N ARG A 100 -15.25 -44.61 -3.12
CA ARG A 100 -14.25 -45.17 -4.04
C ARG A 100 -13.10 -44.21 -4.29
N TYR A 101 -11.93 -44.74 -4.66
CA TYR A 101 -10.82 -43.96 -5.23
C TYR A 101 -10.14 -44.66 -6.42
N THR A 102 -9.55 -43.86 -7.32
CA THR A 102 -8.77 -44.33 -8.48
C THR A 102 -7.48 -43.51 -8.60
N VAL A 103 -6.35 -44.15 -8.93
CA VAL A 103 -5.06 -43.45 -9.16
C VAL A 103 -4.67 -43.61 -10.62
N ASP A 104 -4.35 -42.51 -11.29
CA ASP A 104 -3.92 -42.47 -12.68
C ASP A 104 -2.57 -41.76 -12.80
N VAL A 105 -1.69 -42.20 -13.69
CA VAL A 105 -0.33 -41.66 -13.82
C VAL A 105 -0.06 -41.29 -15.26
N GLY A 106 0.05 -39.99 -15.52
CA GLY A 106 0.30 -39.46 -16.86
C GLY A 106 1.71 -38.91 -17.01
N VAL A 107 2.35 -39.17 -18.16
CA VAL A 107 3.62 -38.55 -18.54
C VAL A 107 3.33 -37.57 -19.69
N HIS A 108 3.58 -36.29 -19.47
CA HIS A 108 3.38 -35.25 -20.49
C HIS A 108 4.67 -34.96 -21.27
N VAL A 109 4.51 -34.36 -22.46
CA VAL A 109 5.51 -34.08 -23.52
C VAL A 109 6.80 -33.38 -23.06
N ASN A 110 6.87 -32.90 -21.81
CA ASN A 110 8.03 -32.23 -21.22
C ASN A 110 8.72 -33.05 -20.09
N ASN A 111 8.62 -34.38 -20.11
CA ASN A 111 9.24 -35.30 -19.13
C ASN A 111 8.88 -35.02 -17.66
N LYS A 112 7.65 -34.59 -17.40
CA LYS A 112 7.11 -34.50 -16.04
C LYS A 112 6.05 -35.58 -15.86
N THR A 113 6.26 -36.46 -14.89
CA THR A 113 5.27 -37.47 -14.48
C THR A 113 4.34 -36.84 -13.44
N GLN A 114 3.04 -36.91 -13.68
CA GLN A 114 2.01 -36.42 -12.76
C GLN A 114 1.14 -37.57 -12.27
N LEU A 115 0.82 -37.55 -10.98
CA LEU A 115 -0.07 -38.50 -10.33
C LEU A 115 -1.44 -37.86 -10.10
N TYR A 116 -2.48 -38.50 -10.59
CA TYR A 116 -3.87 -38.10 -10.40
C TYR A 116 -4.55 -39.07 -9.44
N VAL A 117 -5.24 -38.57 -8.42
CA VAL A 117 -6.06 -39.40 -7.53
C VAL A 117 -7.49 -38.89 -7.54
N LEU A 118 -8.44 -39.74 -7.92
CA LEU A 118 -9.86 -39.45 -7.98
C LEU A 118 -10.55 -39.99 -6.72
N LEU A 119 -11.37 -39.17 -6.05
CA LEU A 119 -12.13 -39.57 -4.84
C LEU A 119 -13.64 -39.34 -5.06
N GLN A 120 -14.48 -40.31 -4.67
CA GLN A 120 -15.95 -40.21 -4.75
C GLN A 120 -16.59 -40.36 -3.36
N CYS A 121 -17.24 -39.31 -2.83
CA CYS A 121 -17.95 -39.31 -1.54
C CYS A 121 -19.39 -39.88 -1.67
N ARG A 122 -19.97 -40.44 -0.59
CA ARG A 122 -21.38 -40.90 -0.56
C ARG A 122 -22.35 -39.71 -0.73
N THR A 123 -23.38 -39.90 -1.55
CA THR A 123 -24.34 -38.87 -1.95
C THR A 123 -25.07 -38.25 -0.75
N GLY A 124 -24.90 -36.93 -0.55
CA GLY A 124 -25.69 -36.13 0.40
C GLY A 124 -24.85 -35.31 1.39
N ASP A 125 -23.66 -35.79 1.73
CA ASP A 125 -22.78 -35.12 2.69
C ASP A 125 -21.62 -34.42 1.97
N ARG A 126 -21.39 -33.15 2.30
CA ARG A 126 -20.24 -32.38 1.79
C ARG A 126 -19.00 -32.87 2.51
N CYS A 127 -18.00 -33.35 1.78
CA CYS A 127 -16.64 -33.54 2.29
C CYS A 127 -16.08 -32.14 2.60
N THR A 128 -16.06 -31.73 3.86
CA THR A 128 -15.61 -30.37 4.23
C THR A 128 -14.08 -30.29 4.18
N GLU A 129 -13.53 -29.13 3.82
CA GLU A 129 -12.08 -28.89 3.82
C GLU A 129 -11.44 -29.20 5.18
N LYS A 130 -12.19 -28.94 6.26
CA LYS A 130 -11.80 -29.24 7.64
C LYS A 130 -11.62 -30.74 7.90
N GLU A 131 -12.48 -31.59 7.33
CA GLU A 131 -12.38 -33.05 7.45
C GLU A 131 -11.25 -33.63 6.58
N LEU A 132 -11.02 -33.08 5.38
CA LEU A 132 -9.92 -33.55 4.52
C LEU A 132 -8.55 -33.13 5.04
N ARG A 133 -8.41 -31.93 5.62
CA ARG A 133 -7.17 -31.48 6.28
C ARG A 133 -6.80 -32.33 7.50
N HIS A 134 -7.79 -32.97 8.13
CA HIS A 134 -7.55 -33.90 9.24
C HIS A 134 -6.81 -35.17 8.80
N PHE A 135 -7.08 -35.67 7.58
CA PHE A 135 -6.42 -36.85 7.03
C PHE A 135 -5.21 -36.52 6.15
N TRP A 136 -5.22 -35.37 5.46
CA TRP A 136 -4.12 -34.85 4.63
C TRP A 136 -3.78 -33.40 5.00
N PRO A 137 -2.83 -33.19 5.93
CA PRO A 137 -2.52 -31.85 6.48
C PRO A 137 -2.02 -30.82 5.45
N ARG A 138 -1.60 -31.25 4.25
CA ARG A 138 -1.12 -30.38 3.16
C ARG A 138 -2.18 -30.05 2.11
N PHE A 139 -3.46 -30.20 2.45
CA PHE A 139 -4.56 -29.87 1.56
C PHE A 139 -4.67 -28.35 1.34
N ILE A 140 -4.72 -27.90 0.07
CA ILE A 140 -4.75 -26.48 -0.32
C ILE A 140 -6.06 -26.22 -1.11
N SER A 141 -7.15 -26.02 -0.37
CA SER A 141 -8.48 -25.54 -0.80
C SER A 141 -9.36 -26.44 -1.70
N LEU A 142 -10.68 -26.23 -1.58
CA LEU A 142 -11.72 -26.71 -2.50
C LEU A 142 -12.27 -25.53 -3.32
N ASN A 143 -12.22 -25.60 -4.65
CA ASN A 143 -13.05 -24.74 -5.50
C ASN A 143 -14.41 -25.43 -5.73
N ASP A 144 -15.49 -24.91 -5.15
CA ASP A 144 -16.83 -25.51 -5.23
C ASP A 144 -17.44 -25.39 -6.63
N ARG A 145 -17.76 -26.52 -7.26
CA ARG A 145 -18.96 -26.66 -8.10
C ARG A 145 -19.63 -27.99 -7.80
N ARG A 146 -20.95 -27.92 -7.67
CA ARG A 146 -21.88 -29.06 -7.58
C ARG A 146 -21.54 -30.12 -8.64
N ASN A 147 -21.37 -31.35 -8.16
CA ASN A 147 -20.95 -32.61 -8.82
C ASN A 147 -19.48 -32.98 -8.59
N SER A 148 -19.32 -34.03 -7.78
CA SER A 148 -18.12 -34.49 -7.11
C SER A 148 -17.01 -34.97 -8.06
N PHE A 149 -16.01 -34.13 -8.32
CA PHE A 149 -14.71 -34.55 -8.85
C PHE A 149 -13.62 -33.62 -8.29
N ILE A 150 -12.62 -34.19 -7.60
CA ILE A 150 -11.46 -33.47 -7.03
C ILE A 150 -10.22 -33.90 -7.81
N HIS A 151 -9.43 -32.93 -8.28
CA HIS A 151 -8.16 -33.15 -8.99
C HIS A 151 -6.98 -32.68 -8.13
N PHE A 152 -5.92 -33.48 -8.05
CA PHE A 152 -4.69 -33.15 -7.32
C PHE A 152 -3.54 -32.81 -8.28
N TYR A 153 -2.67 -31.89 -7.87
CA TYR A 153 -1.41 -31.58 -8.55
C TYR A 153 -0.24 -31.63 -7.57
N GLN A 154 0.80 -32.40 -7.87
CA GLN A 154 2.09 -32.30 -7.18
C GLN A 154 3.23 -32.35 -8.21
N TYR A 155 4.10 -31.34 -8.18
CA TYR A 155 5.27 -31.24 -9.06
C TYR A 155 6.50 -31.87 -8.39
N ILE A 156 7.20 -32.75 -9.10
CA ILE A 156 8.52 -33.25 -8.72
C ILE A 156 9.51 -32.68 -9.75
N LEU A 157 10.44 -31.85 -9.29
CA LEU A 157 11.55 -31.31 -10.10
C LEU A 157 12.76 -32.26 -9.98
N LEU A 158 13.24 -32.74 -11.12
CA LEU A 158 14.50 -33.48 -11.23
C LEU A 158 15.60 -32.48 -11.61
N ASN A 159 16.54 -32.21 -10.70
CA ASN A 159 17.74 -31.42 -11.00
C ASN A 159 18.86 -32.36 -11.48
N SER A 160 19.45 -32.04 -12.65
CA SER A 160 20.76 -32.55 -13.05
C SER A 160 21.77 -31.40 -13.05
N SER A 161 22.85 -31.59 -12.29
CA SER A 161 24.02 -30.72 -12.23
C SER A 161 25.14 -31.27 -13.11
N ASN A 162 25.77 -30.45 -13.96
CA ASN A 162 27.24 -30.26 -14.02
C ASN A 162 27.75 -29.39 -15.20
N THR A 163 28.59 -28.41 -14.82
CA THR A 163 29.85 -27.89 -15.41
C THR A 163 29.95 -27.21 -16.80
N VAL A 164 30.26 -25.90 -16.72
CA VAL A 164 31.38 -25.12 -17.33
C VAL A 164 31.81 -25.37 -18.80
N ASN A 165 31.81 -24.29 -19.60
CA ASN A 165 32.98 -23.89 -20.40
C ASN A 165 32.96 -22.41 -20.80
N CYS A 166 34.12 -21.77 -20.60
CA CYS A 166 34.47 -20.47 -21.14
C CYS A 166 34.81 -20.58 -22.63
N SER A 167 34.48 -19.54 -23.41
CA SER A 167 35.28 -19.15 -24.58
C SER A 167 35.13 -17.66 -24.86
N GLN A 168 36.25 -16.97 -24.75
CA GLN A 168 36.53 -15.66 -25.32
C GLN A 168 36.70 -15.84 -26.84
N ASP A 169 36.15 -14.94 -27.65
CA ASP A 169 36.73 -14.67 -28.97
C ASP A 169 36.86 -13.16 -29.20
N GLN A 170 38.00 -12.83 -29.79
CA GLN A 170 38.59 -11.54 -30.01
C GLN A 170 38.16 -11.02 -31.39
N SER A 171 37.47 -9.89 -31.44
CA SER A 171 37.58 -8.95 -32.59
C SER A 171 36.78 -7.68 -32.35
N ASN A 172 37.26 -6.82 -31.44
CA ASN A 172 37.80 -5.54 -31.88
C ASN A 172 38.42 -4.78 -30.70
N GLN A 173 39.60 -4.27 -31.00
CA GLN A 173 40.52 -3.57 -30.12
C GLN A 173 39.88 -2.31 -29.53
N THR A 174 39.72 -2.25 -28.21
CA THR A 174 40.25 -1.18 -27.36
C THR A 174 40.08 -1.51 -25.87
N VAL A 175 41.21 -1.54 -25.17
CA VAL A 175 41.33 -1.52 -23.71
C VAL A 175 41.95 -0.17 -23.35
N SER A 176 41.32 0.59 -22.46
CA SER A 176 41.92 1.51 -21.45
C SER A 176 40.78 2.29 -20.76
N CYS A 177 40.53 2.17 -19.45
CA CYS A 177 41.27 2.51 -18.23
C CYS A 177 40.81 3.86 -17.62
N LEU A 178 40.49 3.82 -16.32
CA LEU A 178 40.04 4.90 -15.44
C LEU A 178 41.07 6.04 -15.28
N THR A 179 40.61 7.30 -15.13
CA THR A 179 40.65 8.13 -13.88
C THR A 179 40.59 9.66 -14.13
N VAL A 180 39.81 10.35 -13.26
CA VAL A 180 40.06 11.63 -12.54
C VAL A 180 40.32 12.97 -13.29
N ASP A 181 39.53 13.97 -12.88
CA ASP A 181 39.67 15.45 -12.90
C ASP A 181 39.71 16.30 -14.20
N SER A 182 38.72 17.21 -14.24
CA SER A 182 38.72 18.59 -14.73
C SER A 182 39.53 18.99 -15.99
N LYS A 183 38.80 19.27 -17.09
CA LYS A 183 38.87 20.50 -17.93
C LYS A 183 38.23 20.26 -19.30
N CYS A 184 37.34 21.17 -19.72
CA CYS A 184 36.76 21.21 -21.06
C CYS A 184 37.84 21.28 -22.16
N TRP A 185 37.62 20.53 -23.24
CA TRP A 185 38.13 20.85 -24.57
C TRP A 185 36.99 20.67 -25.57
N ALA A 186 36.75 21.71 -26.37
CA ALA A 186 35.82 21.72 -27.49
C ALA A 186 36.57 22.16 -28.74
N SER A 187 36.30 21.50 -29.88
CA SER A 187 36.44 21.99 -31.26
C SER A 187 35.82 20.93 -32.17
N THR A 188 35.01 21.19 -33.21
CA THR A 188 34.92 22.21 -34.27
C THR A 188 33.41 22.39 -34.58
N ASP A 189 32.83 23.38 -35.27
CA ASP A 189 33.25 24.47 -36.12
C ASP A 189 32.06 25.47 -36.19
N THR A 190 32.27 26.77 -35.93
CA THR A 190 31.49 27.92 -36.46
C THR A 190 31.94 29.21 -35.76
N GLN A 191 32.28 30.22 -36.56
CA GLN A 191 33.01 31.43 -36.18
C GLN A 191 32.36 32.25 -35.04
N ARG A 192 33.15 32.63 -34.03
CA ARG A 192 32.79 33.61 -32.99
C ARG A 192 33.59 34.90 -33.19
N LYS A 193 32.93 36.06 -33.16
CA LYS A 193 33.58 37.38 -32.98
C LYS A 193 33.39 37.84 -31.54
N CYS A 194 34.48 38.21 -30.87
CA CYS A 194 34.44 38.89 -29.58
C CYS A 194 34.45 40.41 -29.81
N ILE A 195 33.49 41.14 -29.24
CA ILE A 195 33.57 42.60 -29.10
C ILE A 195 34.09 42.89 -27.70
N LYS A 196 35.22 43.59 -27.62
CA LYS A 196 35.83 44.04 -26.35
C LYS A 196 35.09 45.30 -25.91
N ASN A 197 34.45 45.29 -24.74
CA ASN A 197 34.03 46.53 -24.10
C ASN A 197 34.95 46.81 -22.90
N ASN A 198 35.65 47.94 -22.97
CA ASN A 198 36.58 48.38 -21.94
C ASN A 198 35.79 49.05 -20.82
N GLU A 199 35.47 48.31 -19.76
CA GLU A 199 35.26 48.88 -18.42
C GLU A 199 35.37 47.75 -17.39
N LYS A 200 35.99 48.04 -16.24
CA LYS A 200 36.51 47.08 -15.26
C LYS A 200 35.41 46.33 -14.51
N HIS A 201 34.72 45.37 -15.14
CA HIS A 201 34.13 44.18 -14.53
C HIS A 201 33.93 43.14 -15.63
N SER A 202 34.77 42.11 -15.66
CA SER A 202 34.86 41.13 -16.73
C SER A 202 33.72 40.11 -16.69
N ASN A 203 32.62 40.38 -17.42
CA ASN A 203 31.63 39.38 -17.82
C ASN A 203 31.92 38.97 -19.28
N TYR A 204 32.13 37.69 -19.54
CA TYR A 204 32.25 37.16 -20.91
C TYR A 204 30.87 36.68 -21.40
N PHE A 205 30.47 37.12 -22.59
CA PHE A 205 29.27 36.62 -23.28
C PHE A 205 29.67 35.92 -24.58
N ILE A 206 29.09 34.76 -24.85
CA ILE A 206 29.36 33.97 -26.06
C ILE A 206 28.04 33.83 -26.84
N TYR A 207 28.06 34.15 -28.13
CA TYR A 207 26.96 33.93 -29.07
C TYR A 207 27.37 32.91 -30.13
N SER A 208 26.44 32.04 -30.57
CA SER A 208 26.61 31.17 -31.73
C SER A 208 25.36 31.16 -32.62
N TYR A 209 25.54 31.17 -33.94
CA TYR A 209 24.47 31.05 -34.93
C TYR A 209 24.51 29.65 -35.56
N ASN A 210 23.37 28.97 -35.66
CA ASN A 210 23.22 27.77 -36.48
C ASN A 210 22.82 28.18 -37.90
N LYS A 211 23.56 27.71 -38.91
CA LYS A 211 23.25 27.90 -40.32
C LYS A 211 22.24 26.84 -40.76
N VAL A 212 21.04 27.23 -41.16
CA VAL A 212 20.05 26.33 -41.78
C VAL A 212 20.20 26.40 -43.30
N HIS A 213 20.37 25.25 -43.95
CA HIS A 213 20.39 25.12 -45.40
C HIS A 213 18.94 25.03 -45.90
N GLU A 214 18.37 26.14 -46.38
CA GLU A 214 17.61 26.27 -47.63
C GLU A 214 17.01 27.68 -47.78
N PRO A 215 16.88 28.21 -49.01
CA PRO A 215 16.49 29.59 -49.25
C PRO A 215 14.99 29.65 -49.50
N ASN A 216 14.19 30.05 -48.51
CA ASN A 216 13.05 30.96 -48.69
C ASN A 216 12.37 31.26 -47.35
N GLN A 217 12.34 32.55 -47.02
CA GLN A 217 11.59 33.23 -45.95
C GLN A 217 11.96 32.89 -44.50
N LEU A 218 12.88 33.69 -43.95
CA LEU A 218 13.00 33.93 -42.51
C LEU A 218 11.88 34.88 -42.05
N THR A 219 11.03 34.45 -41.14
CA THR A 219 10.26 35.33 -40.24
C THR A 219 10.94 35.35 -38.87
N ASP A 220 10.84 36.46 -38.14
CA ASP A 220 11.56 36.76 -36.87
C ASP A 220 11.38 35.73 -35.72
N GLU A 221 10.59 34.67 -35.90
CA GLU A 221 10.26 33.69 -34.85
C GLU A 221 11.34 32.63 -34.58
N HIS A 222 12.47 32.63 -35.29
CA HIS A 222 13.47 31.55 -35.21
C HIS A 222 14.90 31.99 -34.82
N VAL A 223 15.05 33.10 -34.09
CA VAL A 223 16.33 33.49 -33.49
C VAL A 223 16.27 33.32 -31.97
N HIS A 224 16.80 32.20 -31.46
CA HIS A 224 16.92 31.98 -30.02
C HIS A 224 18.19 32.64 -29.47
N TYR A 225 18.04 33.53 -28.49
CA TYR A 225 19.13 34.10 -27.72
C TYR A 225 19.31 33.32 -26.41
N ARG A 226 20.52 32.81 -26.14
CA ARG A 226 20.88 32.20 -24.85
C ARG A 226 21.76 33.18 -24.07
N LEU A 227 21.34 33.52 -22.85
CA LEU A 227 22.16 34.23 -21.87
C LEU A 227 22.49 33.25 -20.73
N ALA A 228 23.77 32.98 -20.53
CA ALA A 228 24.26 32.19 -19.39
C ALA A 228 25.03 33.12 -18.46
N CYS A 229 24.65 33.16 -17.19
CA CYS A 229 25.38 33.88 -16.13
C CYS A 229 26.20 32.87 -15.33
N GLN A 230 27.51 33.09 -15.21
CA GLN A 230 28.43 32.20 -14.49
C GLN A 230 29.12 32.95 -13.34
N VAL A 231 28.41 33.27 -12.25
CA VAL A 231 29.01 33.42 -10.89
C VAL A 231 27.92 33.26 -9.80
N ASN A 232 28.34 32.81 -8.61
CA ASN A 232 27.56 32.65 -7.36
C ASN A 232 26.93 33.97 -6.86
N ASN A 233 25.79 34.38 -7.43
CA ASN A 233 24.69 35.11 -6.77
C ASN A 233 23.57 35.47 -7.77
N CYS A 234 23.10 34.48 -8.55
CA CYS A 234 21.99 34.68 -9.50
C CYS A 234 20.61 34.85 -8.85
N ASN A 235 20.48 34.64 -7.53
CA ASN A 235 19.20 34.66 -6.82
C ASN A 235 18.89 35.99 -6.12
N SER A 236 19.70 37.03 -6.30
CA SER A 236 19.32 38.35 -5.79
C SER A 236 18.22 38.95 -6.68
N ASN A 237 17.11 39.36 -6.07
CA ASN A 237 16.01 40.02 -6.77
C ASN A 237 16.47 41.25 -7.58
N GLU A 238 17.57 41.89 -7.17
CA GLU A 238 18.14 43.05 -7.85
C GLU A 238 18.89 42.67 -9.14
N THR A 239 19.53 41.50 -9.18
CA THR A 239 20.19 40.94 -10.38
C THR A 239 19.15 40.54 -11.44
N ILE A 240 18.06 39.90 -11.00
CA ILE A 240 16.94 39.48 -11.88
C ILE A 240 16.22 40.72 -12.47
N LYS A 241 16.05 41.78 -11.67
CA LYS A 241 15.46 43.04 -12.14
C LYS A 241 16.31 43.73 -13.20
N LYS A 242 17.64 43.83 -12.99
CA LYS A 242 18.55 44.42 -13.99
C LYS A 242 18.62 43.60 -15.28
N LEU A 243 18.56 42.27 -15.18
CA LEU A 243 18.51 41.37 -16.34
C LEU A 243 17.21 41.53 -17.14
N SER A 244 16.07 41.69 -16.48
CA SER A 244 14.79 41.89 -17.17
C SER A 244 14.71 43.27 -17.86
N GLU A 245 15.28 44.32 -17.25
CA GLU A 245 15.37 45.66 -17.85
C GLU A 245 16.27 45.70 -19.09
N LEU A 246 17.41 45.00 -19.07
CA LEU A 246 18.33 44.90 -20.23
C LEU A 246 17.73 44.12 -21.40
N VAL A 247 17.03 43.00 -21.11
CA VAL A 247 16.31 42.24 -22.15
C VAL A 247 15.18 43.07 -22.73
N ARG A 248 14.46 43.84 -21.90
CA ARG A 248 13.39 44.72 -22.35
C ARG A 248 13.90 45.87 -23.23
N GLN A 249 15.01 46.52 -22.88
CA GLN A 249 15.63 47.56 -23.71
C GLN A 249 16.14 47.02 -25.06
N PHE A 250 16.65 45.79 -25.09
CA PHE A 250 17.12 45.17 -26.34
C PHE A 250 15.94 44.81 -27.27
N VAL A 251 14.82 44.32 -26.72
CA VAL A 251 13.60 44.00 -27.48
C VAL A 251 12.90 45.27 -27.99
N GLU A 252 12.91 46.36 -27.21
CA GLU A 252 12.32 47.65 -27.62
C GLU A 252 13.12 48.32 -28.76
N ASN A 253 14.45 48.14 -28.80
CA ASN A 253 15.31 48.68 -29.87
C ASN A 253 15.33 47.84 -31.16
N SER A 254 14.71 46.64 -31.16
CA SER A 254 14.75 45.69 -32.29
C SER A 254 13.47 45.66 -33.14
N ARG A 255 12.48 46.52 -32.88
CA ARG A 255 11.23 46.58 -33.66
C ARG A 255 11.37 47.48 -34.90
N PRO A 256 10.96 47.05 -36.11
CA PRO A 256 10.94 47.92 -37.29
C PRO A 256 9.82 48.96 -37.18
N THR A 257 10.12 50.21 -37.55
CA THR A 257 9.15 51.29 -37.69
C THR A 257 8.21 51.06 -38.89
N LYS A 258 6.90 51.09 -38.65
CA LYS A 258 5.87 51.09 -39.70
C LYS A 258 5.87 52.42 -40.46
N ASN A 259 5.92 52.37 -41.79
CA ASN A 259 5.49 53.47 -42.67
C ASN A 259 4.93 52.95 -44.01
N GLY A 260 3.71 53.41 -44.35
CA GLY A 260 3.06 53.54 -45.69
C GLY A 260 2.96 52.30 -46.62
N THR A 261 1.99 52.08 -47.50
CA THR A 261 0.84 52.83 -48.06
C THR A 261 0.07 51.88 -49.01
N ASN A 262 -1.26 52.01 -49.06
CA ASN A 262 -2.21 51.73 -50.17
C ASN A 262 -1.85 50.78 -51.34
N ARG A 263 -2.69 49.76 -51.59
CA ARG A 263 -3.42 49.57 -52.88
C ARG A 263 -4.52 48.50 -52.84
N LYS A 264 -5.61 48.78 -53.57
CA LYS A 264 -6.81 47.97 -53.86
C LYS A 264 -6.56 46.92 -54.96
N GLU A 265 -7.59 46.08 -55.16
CA GLU A 265 -7.92 45.17 -56.29
C GLU A 265 -7.47 43.71 -56.10
N SER A 266 -8.11 42.66 -56.63
CA SER A 266 -9.46 42.26 -57.07
C SER A 266 -9.33 40.81 -57.62
N TYR A 267 -10.43 40.05 -57.78
CA TYR A 267 -10.55 38.71 -58.43
C TYR A 267 -9.90 37.50 -57.72
N SER A 268 -10.35 36.24 -57.85
CA SER A 268 -11.63 35.60 -58.16
C SER A 268 -11.45 34.08 -57.96
N LYS A 269 -12.56 33.36 -57.72
CA LYS A 269 -12.81 31.91 -57.89
C LYS A 269 -11.69 31.04 -58.50
N ASN A 270 -11.41 29.91 -57.86
CA ASN A 270 -11.50 28.60 -58.53
C ASN A 270 -11.66 27.41 -57.56
N LYS A 271 -12.63 26.55 -57.88
CA LYS A 271 -12.85 25.19 -57.36
C LYS A 271 -11.84 24.24 -58.02
N HIS A 272 -11.22 23.33 -57.26
CA HIS A 272 -11.43 21.87 -57.35
C HIS A 272 -10.33 21.06 -56.63
N LYS A 273 -10.79 20.01 -55.92
CA LYS A 273 -10.17 18.71 -55.67
C LYS A 273 -8.69 18.67 -55.25
N TYR A 274 -8.42 18.19 -54.03
CA TYR A 274 -7.84 16.86 -53.82
C TYR A 274 -8.27 16.36 -52.43
N LYS A 275 -8.78 15.13 -52.41
CA LYS A 275 -9.21 14.37 -51.23
C LYS A 275 -8.08 13.35 -51.05
N GLU A 276 -7.19 13.56 -50.11
CA GLU A 276 -6.25 12.56 -49.64
C GLU A 276 -6.24 12.61 -48.11
N GLN A 277 -6.68 11.51 -47.51
CA GLN A 277 -6.55 11.23 -46.09
C GLN A 277 -5.05 11.12 -45.78
N SER A 278 -4.48 12.15 -45.16
CA SER A 278 -3.19 12.01 -44.50
C SER A 278 -3.40 11.27 -43.18
N SER A 279 -2.86 10.06 -43.08
CA SER A 279 -2.70 9.35 -41.80
C SER A 279 -1.81 10.19 -40.88
N SER A 280 -2.41 10.85 -39.88
CA SER A 280 -1.66 11.56 -38.85
C SER A 280 -1.32 10.58 -37.72
N THR A 281 -0.14 9.97 -37.80
CA THR A 281 0.50 9.29 -36.68
C THR A 281 1.00 10.38 -35.71
N MET A 282 0.39 10.53 -34.53
CA MET A 282 0.71 11.65 -33.63
C MET A 282 1.60 11.19 -32.48
N LYS A 283 2.80 11.75 -32.39
CA LYS A 283 3.71 11.62 -31.25
C LYS A 283 3.67 12.96 -30.50
N LEU A 284 2.92 13.04 -29.40
CA LEU A 284 2.95 14.20 -28.51
C LEU A 284 4.26 14.17 -27.71
N VAL A 285 5.31 14.75 -28.29
CA VAL A 285 6.57 14.99 -27.57
C VAL A 285 6.56 16.44 -27.10
N ALA A 286 6.30 16.64 -25.80
CA ALA A 286 6.54 17.92 -25.17
C ALA A 286 8.03 18.26 -25.31
N SER A 287 8.33 19.29 -26.10
CA SER A 287 9.68 19.69 -26.48
C SER A 287 10.10 20.91 -25.66
N TYR A 288 10.40 20.66 -24.39
CA TYR A 288 11.29 21.47 -23.54
C TYR A 288 12.08 20.48 -22.66
N PHE A 289 13.35 20.77 -22.35
CA PHE A 289 14.29 19.87 -21.63
C PHE A 289 13.85 19.57 -20.17
N ILE A 290 12.76 18.83 -20.01
CA ILE A 290 12.37 18.07 -18.83
C ILE A 290 12.23 16.65 -19.37
N MET A 291 13.00 15.69 -18.84
CA MET A 291 12.79 14.28 -19.19
C MET A 291 11.45 13.85 -18.61
N ILE A 292 10.37 13.94 -19.39
CA ILE A 292 9.09 13.37 -18.99
C ILE A 292 9.25 11.85 -19.02
N SER A 293 9.03 11.20 -17.87
CA SER A 293 9.26 9.76 -17.68
C SER A 293 8.14 8.87 -18.23
N VAL A 294 7.02 9.48 -18.66
CA VAL A 294 5.86 8.79 -19.25
C VAL A 294 5.38 9.49 -20.52
N THR A 295 4.99 8.72 -21.54
CA THR A 295 4.43 9.27 -22.78
C THR A 295 3.15 8.53 -23.15
N LEU A 296 2.14 9.29 -23.62
CA LEU A 296 0.93 8.73 -24.20
C LEU A 296 0.98 8.83 -25.73
N TYR A 297 0.66 7.74 -26.40
CA TYR A 297 0.51 7.66 -27.85
C TYR A 297 -0.94 7.30 -28.20
N TRP A 298 -1.62 8.12 -29.00
CA TRP A 298 -3.00 7.88 -29.47
C TRP A 298 -3.03 7.63 -30.97
N ASN A 299 -3.77 6.60 -31.40
CA ASN A 299 -3.99 6.29 -32.80
C ASN A 299 -5.49 6.34 -33.13
N SER A 300 -5.89 7.37 -33.86
CA SER A 300 -7.29 7.61 -34.24
C SER A 300 -7.83 6.62 -35.28
N ASN A 301 -6.97 5.88 -36.00
CA ASN A 301 -7.42 4.94 -37.03
C ASN A 301 -7.97 3.64 -36.44
N ASN A 302 -7.39 3.17 -35.33
CA ASN A 302 -7.80 1.96 -34.63
C ASN A 302 -8.40 2.24 -33.25
N LEU A 303 -8.47 3.52 -32.85
CA LEU A 303 -9.01 3.97 -31.56
C LEU A 303 -8.28 3.39 -30.35
N GLU A 304 -6.97 3.16 -30.49
CA GLU A 304 -6.10 2.63 -29.45
C GLU A 304 -5.12 3.68 -28.92
N TYR A 305 -4.69 3.51 -27.67
CA TYR A 305 -3.56 4.24 -27.10
C TYR A 305 -2.58 3.32 -26.39
N GLN A 306 -1.36 3.83 -26.20
CA GLN A 306 -0.30 3.18 -25.44
C GLN A 306 0.31 4.15 -24.45
N ILE A 307 0.74 3.63 -23.31
CA ILE A 307 1.52 4.37 -22.31
C ILE A 307 2.90 3.76 -22.26
N ILE A 308 3.88 4.61 -22.58
CA ILE A 308 5.29 4.24 -22.68
C ILE A 308 6.01 4.74 -21.45
N ARG A 309 6.74 3.86 -20.77
CA ARG A 309 7.64 4.15 -19.65
C ARG A 309 8.93 3.36 -19.85
N ASP A 310 10.07 3.97 -19.54
CA ASP A 310 11.40 3.35 -19.76
C ASP A 310 11.63 2.86 -21.21
N ASN A 311 11.05 3.55 -22.20
CA ASN A 311 11.04 3.14 -23.62
C ASN A 311 10.32 1.81 -23.91
N GLU A 312 9.53 1.30 -22.97
CA GLU A 312 8.71 0.11 -23.11
C GLU A 312 7.22 0.46 -23.01
N VAL A 313 6.38 -0.29 -23.72
CA VAL A 313 4.93 -0.13 -23.62
C VAL A 313 4.46 -0.83 -22.35
N TRP A 314 4.25 -0.06 -21.29
CA TRP A 314 3.75 -0.59 -20.01
C TRP A 314 2.26 -0.91 -20.09
N PHE A 315 1.51 -0.06 -20.81
CA PHE A 315 0.09 -0.23 -20.98
C PHE A 315 -0.32 -0.15 -22.44
N GLU A 316 -1.07 -1.14 -22.89
CA GLU A 316 -1.83 -1.10 -24.14
C GLU A 316 -3.32 -0.88 -23.82
N SER A 317 -3.99 -0.02 -24.56
CA SER A 317 -5.41 0.25 -24.34
C SER A 317 -6.27 -0.96 -24.68
N GLY A 318 -7.26 -1.25 -23.84
CA GLY A 318 -8.43 -2.06 -24.22
C GLY A 318 -9.53 -1.18 -24.83
N PRO A 319 -10.56 -1.77 -25.47
CA PRO A 319 -11.66 -1.01 -26.05
C PRO A 319 -12.44 -0.22 -24.98
N PHE A 320 -12.83 1.02 -25.28
CA PHE A 320 -13.64 1.81 -24.34
C PHE A 320 -15.07 1.33 -24.43
N PHE A 321 -15.78 1.32 -23.32
CA PHE A 321 -17.17 0.91 -23.34
C PHE A 321 -18.03 1.68 -22.36
N ILE A 322 -19.33 1.65 -22.64
CA ILE A 322 -20.39 2.10 -21.75
C ILE A 322 -21.56 1.12 -21.81
N HIS A 323 -22.13 0.82 -20.66
CA HIS A 323 -23.33 0.02 -20.49
C HIS A 323 -24.48 0.92 -20.02
N PHE A 324 -25.56 0.94 -20.78
CA PHE A 324 -26.80 1.59 -20.38
C PHE A 324 -27.99 0.97 -21.11
N ASN A 325 -29.17 1.04 -20.49
CA ASN A 325 -30.40 0.45 -21.01
C ASN A 325 -30.22 -1.02 -21.44
N GLN A 326 -29.54 -1.82 -20.60
CA GLN A 326 -29.25 -3.24 -20.81
C GLN A 326 -28.40 -3.55 -22.07
N THR A 327 -27.74 -2.54 -22.63
CA THR A 327 -26.94 -2.68 -23.85
C THR A 327 -25.53 -2.18 -23.61
N PHE A 328 -24.54 -2.97 -24.03
CA PHE A 328 -23.14 -2.56 -24.06
C PHE A 328 -22.79 -1.94 -25.40
N TYR A 329 -22.09 -0.81 -25.36
CA TYR A 329 -21.51 -0.14 -26.52
C TYR A 329 -20.00 -0.07 -26.37
N SER A 330 -19.24 -0.45 -27.40
CA SER A 330 -17.78 -0.49 -27.38
C SER A 330 -17.17 0.24 -28.57
N SER A 331 -16.00 0.86 -28.37
CA SER A 331 -15.21 1.48 -29.44
C SER A 331 -14.64 0.46 -30.44
N ALA A 332 -14.54 -0.81 -30.04
CA ALA A 332 -14.09 -1.92 -30.88
C ALA A 332 -14.87 -3.21 -30.50
N PRO A 333 -16.17 -3.31 -30.86
CA PRO A 333 -17.04 -4.39 -30.39
C PRO A 333 -16.57 -5.78 -30.84
N GLU A 334 -15.84 -5.88 -31.95
CA GLU A 334 -15.24 -7.12 -32.45
C GLU A 334 -14.10 -7.67 -31.58
N GLN A 335 -13.55 -6.86 -30.67
CA GLN A 335 -12.50 -7.27 -29.73
C GLN A 335 -13.05 -7.74 -28.36
N GLU A 336 -14.36 -7.68 -28.15
CA GLU A 336 -15.00 -8.03 -26.88
C GLU A 336 -15.54 -9.46 -26.86
N ILE A 337 -15.47 -10.12 -25.71
CA ILE A 337 -16.10 -11.44 -25.51
C ILE A 337 -17.62 -11.32 -25.43
N LEU A 338 -18.12 -10.28 -24.76
CA LEU A 338 -19.55 -10.00 -24.72
C LEU A 338 -19.99 -9.34 -26.02
N PRO A 339 -21.15 -9.71 -26.60
CA PRO A 339 -21.72 -8.98 -27.72
C PRO A 339 -21.96 -7.52 -27.34
N MET A 340 -21.27 -6.60 -28.02
CA MET A 340 -21.44 -5.16 -27.83
C MET A 340 -21.83 -4.49 -29.15
N LEU A 341 -22.62 -3.43 -29.08
CA LEU A 341 -22.92 -2.58 -30.23
C LEU A 341 -21.78 -1.55 -30.44
N PRO A 342 -21.63 -1.00 -31.65
CA PRO A 342 -20.61 0.00 -31.91
C PRO A 342 -20.86 1.30 -31.14
N LEU A 343 -19.77 1.87 -30.62
CA LEU A 343 -19.67 3.22 -30.10
C LEU A 343 -18.82 4.04 -31.08
N TYR A 344 -19.42 5.05 -31.71
CA TYR A 344 -18.81 5.81 -32.79
C TYR A 344 -18.12 7.07 -32.27
N LEU A 345 -16.85 7.26 -32.64
CA LEU A 345 -16.16 8.55 -32.48
C LEU A 345 -16.74 9.54 -33.50
N ILE A 346 -17.49 10.54 -33.01
CA ILE A 346 -18.14 11.55 -33.87
C ILE A 346 -17.34 12.84 -33.97
N GLU A 347 -16.48 13.12 -32.99
CA GLU A 347 -15.65 14.33 -32.95
C GLU A 347 -14.39 14.07 -32.13
N GLN A 348 -13.25 14.55 -32.61
CA GLN A 348 -12.01 14.64 -31.85
C GLN A 348 -11.44 16.05 -31.99
N TYR A 349 -10.95 16.61 -30.89
CA TYR A 349 -10.39 17.96 -30.90
C TYR A 349 -9.35 18.14 -29.80
N GLU A 350 -8.38 19.02 -30.07
CA GLU A 350 -7.31 19.33 -29.15
C GLU A 350 -7.48 20.73 -28.57
N THR A 351 -7.13 20.84 -27.31
CA THR A 351 -7.08 22.11 -26.58
C THR A 351 -5.84 22.12 -25.69
N ASN A 352 -5.40 23.29 -25.29
CA ASN A 352 -4.43 23.43 -24.22
C ASN A 352 -5.09 24.20 -23.07
N GLY A 353 -4.53 24.04 -21.88
CA GLY A 353 -5.05 24.71 -20.69
C GLY A 353 -4.07 24.69 -19.54
N ILE A 354 -4.53 25.22 -18.41
CA ILE A 354 -3.82 25.20 -17.15
C ILE A 354 -4.75 24.62 -16.08
N ASP A 355 -4.26 23.63 -15.36
CA ASP A 355 -4.85 23.16 -14.11
C ASP A 355 -4.16 23.87 -12.94
N VAL A 356 -4.91 24.27 -11.93
CA VAL A 356 -4.38 25.04 -10.79
C VAL A 356 -3.36 24.23 -9.99
N VAL A 357 -3.51 22.92 -9.93
CA VAL A 357 -2.63 22.02 -9.15
C VAL A 357 -1.57 21.40 -10.04
N PHE A 358 -1.98 20.87 -11.20
CA PHE A 358 -1.09 20.07 -12.04
C PHE A 358 -0.33 20.89 -13.10
N GLY A 359 -0.72 22.15 -13.33
CA GLY A 359 -0.03 23.06 -14.24
C GLY A 359 -0.50 22.99 -15.69
N LEU A 360 0.38 23.35 -16.63
CA LEU A 360 0.06 23.42 -18.06
C LEU A 360 -0.15 22.02 -18.66
N PHE A 361 -1.22 21.86 -19.45
CA PHE A 361 -1.54 20.61 -20.11
C PHE A 361 -1.95 20.77 -21.58
N ASP A 362 -1.71 19.71 -22.34
CA ASP A 362 -2.35 19.45 -23.63
C ASP A 362 -3.48 18.45 -23.44
N ARG A 363 -4.66 18.75 -24.01
CA ARG A 363 -5.88 17.95 -23.90
C ARG A 363 -6.33 17.46 -25.26
N LEU A 364 -6.49 16.15 -25.40
CA LEU A 364 -7.21 15.52 -26.51
C LEU A 364 -8.59 15.07 -26.02
N SER A 365 -9.64 15.62 -26.61
CA SER A 365 -11.04 15.28 -26.28
C SER A 365 -11.66 14.45 -27.40
N LEU A 366 -12.42 13.42 -27.01
CA LEU A 366 -13.08 12.46 -27.87
C LEU A 366 -14.57 12.44 -27.52
N ARG A 367 -15.44 12.68 -28.51
CA ARG A 367 -16.89 12.60 -28.32
C ARG A 367 -17.44 11.37 -29.01
N TRP A 368 -18.20 10.60 -28.26
CA TRP A 368 -18.73 9.30 -28.63
C TRP A 368 -20.25 9.34 -28.75
N SER A 369 -20.79 8.63 -29.73
CA SER A 369 -22.23 8.45 -29.94
C SER A 369 -22.57 6.99 -30.24
N ILE A 370 -23.78 6.54 -29.89
CA ILE A 370 -24.30 5.21 -30.28
C ILE A 370 -24.80 5.17 -31.73
N THR A 371 -24.81 6.33 -32.41
CA THR A 371 -25.11 6.43 -33.84
C THR A 371 -24.01 7.22 -34.53
N ASN A 372 -23.92 7.12 -35.86
CA ASN A 372 -23.00 7.95 -36.65
C ASN A 372 -23.38 9.45 -36.68
N THR A 373 -24.30 9.89 -35.82
CA THR A 373 -24.79 11.27 -35.73
C THR A 373 -24.70 11.77 -34.29
N SER A 374 -24.64 13.09 -34.14
CA SER A 374 -24.59 13.78 -32.83
C SER A 374 -25.96 14.00 -32.20
N ASN A 375 -27.05 13.50 -32.81
CA ASN A 375 -28.40 13.67 -32.26
C ASN A 375 -28.66 12.64 -31.16
N GLY A 376 -28.75 13.10 -29.91
CA GLY A 376 -29.12 12.26 -28.75
C GLY A 376 -27.95 11.97 -27.82
N PHE A 377 -27.57 10.68 -27.70
CA PHE A 377 -26.53 10.21 -26.80
C PHE A 377 -25.16 10.83 -27.11
N VAL A 378 -24.51 11.38 -26.08
CA VAL A 378 -23.11 11.83 -26.17
C VAL A 378 -22.41 11.42 -24.88
N TRP A 379 -21.23 10.81 -25.02
CA TRP A 379 -20.28 10.58 -23.93
C TRP A 379 -18.94 11.18 -24.35
N GLU A 380 -18.34 11.99 -23.50
CA GLU A 380 -17.04 12.62 -23.80
C GLU A 380 -15.96 11.98 -22.93
N THR A 381 -14.85 11.60 -23.57
CA THR A 381 -13.64 11.17 -22.88
C THR A 381 -12.48 12.07 -23.25
N SER A 382 -11.50 12.26 -22.36
CA SER A 382 -10.32 13.06 -22.72
C SER A 382 -9.05 12.63 -21.99
N PHE A 383 -7.92 12.84 -22.65
CA PHE A 383 -6.59 12.75 -22.07
C PHE A 383 -6.08 14.16 -21.81
N LYS A 384 -5.57 14.44 -20.60
CA LYS A 384 -4.78 15.64 -20.32
C LYS A 384 -3.36 15.21 -19.95
N ILE A 385 -2.38 15.68 -20.71
CA ILE A 385 -0.97 15.37 -20.52
C ILE A 385 -0.29 16.64 -20.02
N PHE A 386 0.32 16.57 -18.84
CA PHE A 386 0.95 17.72 -18.21
C PHE A 386 2.37 17.90 -18.70
N ARG A 387 2.75 19.15 -18.99
CA ARG A 387 4.04 19.47 -19.65
C ARG A 387 5.22 19.49 -18.68
N GLU A 388 4.96 19.72 -17.40
CA GLU A 388 5.97 19.94 -16.37
C GLU A 388 6.04 18.80 -15.35
N GLN A 389 5.12 17.84 -15.43
CA GLN A 389 5.01 16.71 -14.51
C GLN A 389 4.67 15.45 -15.30
N SER A 390 5.19 14.29 -14.90
CA SER A 390 4.87 12.99 -15.50
C SER A 390 3.47 12.50 -15.11
N ILE A 391 2.44 13.29 -15.48
CA ILE A 391 1.04 13.08 -15.15
C ILE A 391 0.19 12.98 -16.42
N ILE A 392 -0.70 11.99 -16.43
CA ILE A 392 -1.79 11.87 -17.40
C ILE A 392 -3.10 11.83 -16.61
N LEU A 393 -4.04 12.74 -16.90
CA LEU A 393 -5.41 12.62 -16.43
C LEU A 393 -6.30 12.07 -17.53
N PHE A 394 -7.13 11.11 -17.16
CA PHE A 394 -8.22 10.60 -17.97
C PHE A 394 -9.52 11.14 -17.41
N GLU A 395 -10.32 11.80 -18.25
CA GLU A 395 -11.61 12.35 -17.85
C GLU A 395 -12.74 11.67 -18.63
N GLN A 396 -13.83 11.38 -17.94
CA GLN A 396 -15.12 11.00 -18.53
C GLN A 396 -16.14 12.07 -18.17
N TYR A 397 -16.93 12.53 -19.14
CA TYR A 397 -17.98 13.53 -18.94
C TYR A 397 -19.28 13.07 -19.62
N PHE A 398 -20.38 13.16 -18.86
CA PHE A 398 -21.70 12.71 -19.25
C PHE A 398 -22.64 13.92 -19.41
N PRO A 399 -22.78 14.50 -20.63
CA PRO A 399 -23.57 15.72 -20.88
C PRO A 399 -25.09 15.52 -20.79
N ILE A 400 -25.56 14.30 -20.59
CA ILE A 400 -26.97 13.91 -20.58
C ILE A 400 -27.26 13.01 -19.38
N ASP A 401 -28.53 12.92 -18.99
CA ASP A 401 -29.00 11.93 -18.05
C ASP A 401 -28.96 10.54 -18.70
N LEU A 402 -28.45 9.55 -17.97
CA LEU A 402 -28.50 8.14 -18.40
C LEU A 402 -29.15 7.30 -17.29
N SER A 403 -30.08 6.44 -17.71
CA SER A 403 -30.76 5.48 -16.85
C SER A 403 -30.53 4.05 -17.33
N GLY A 404 -30.63 3.07 -16.43
CA GLY A 404 -30.40 1.67 -16.75
C GLY A 404 -28.91 1.34 -16.94
N MET A 405 -28.04 2.07 -16.23
CA MET A 405 -26.58 1.90 -16.24
C MET A 405 -26.16 0.62 -15.50
N SER A 406 -26.97 0.14 -14.55
CA SER A 406 -26.62 -0.97 -13.67
C SER A 406 -26.52 -2.29 -14.43
N GLN A 407 -25.48 -3.06 -14.14
CA GLN A 407 -25.29 -4.44 -14.62
C GLN A 407 -25.88 -5.49 -13.67
N GLY A 408 -26.40 -5.07 -12.53
CA GLY A 408 -26.90 -5.96 -11.49
C GLY A 408 -27.05 -5.27 -10.14
N ASN A 409 -27.79 -5.90 -9.24
CA ASN A 409 -28.06 -5.35 -7.91
C ASN A 409 -27.39 -6.15 -6.79
N ASP A 410 -26.69 -7.23 -7.11
CA ASP A 410 -26.01 -8.05 -6.10
C ASP A 410 -24.64 -7.48 -5.71
N ARG A 411 -24.06 -8.01 -4.62
CA ARG A 411 -22.73 -7.62 -4.13
C ARG A 411 -21.62 -7.93 -5.15
N ASN A 412 -21.74 -9.02 -5.92
CA ASN A 412 -20.75 -9.37 -6.93
C ASN A 412 -20.70 -8.36 -8.09
N THR A 413 -21.73 -7.54 -8.26
CA THR A 413 -21.80 -6.53 -9.30
C THR A 413 -20.72 -5.44 -9.13
N PHE A 414 -20.13 -5.26 -7.94
CA PHE A 414 -18.97 -4.38 -7.75
C PHE A 414 -17.71 -4.81 -8.50
N LYS A 415 -17.64 -6.06 -9.00
CA LYS A 415 -16.57 -6.55 -9.89
C LYS A 415 -16.72 -6.04 -11.32
N TYR A 416 -17.77 -5.30 -11.64
CA TYR A 416 -18.05 -4.79 -12.98
C TYR A 416 -17.97 -3.26 -13.00
N SER A 417 -17.74 -2.69 -14.18
CA SER A 417 -17.82 -1.25 -14.43
C SER A 417 -18.85 -1.00 -15.53
N SER A 418 -19.70 0.00 -15.36
CA SER A 418 -20.71 0.41 -16.35
C SER A 418 -20.18 1.42 -17.37
N ALA A 419 -19.03 2.03 -17.10
CA ALA A 419 -18.28 2.80 -18.09
C ALA A 419 -16.79 2.66 -17.78
N ALA A 420 -15.94 2.48 -18.80
CA ALA A 420 -14.51 2.32 -18.61
C ALA A 420 -13.69 3.20 -19.56
N PHE A 421 -12.98 4.16 -18.96
CA PHE A 421 -11.95 4.98 -19.58
C PHE A 421 -11.11 5.63 -18.46
N PRO A 422 -9.82 5.29 -18.31
CA PRO A 422 -9.02 4.42 -19.16
C PRO A 422 -9.37 2.93 -19.00
N ARG A 423 -8.96 2.13 -19.98
CA ARG A 423 -9.00 0.66 -19.91
C ARG A 423 -7.73 0.07 -20.53
N PHE A 424 -7.16 -0.95 -19.89
CA PHE A 424 -5.87 -1.51 -20.26
C PHE A 424 -5.93 -3.03 -20.44
N LYS A 425 -5.27 -3.52 -21.50
CA LYS A 425 -5.13 -4.95 -21.78
C LYS A 425 -4.27 -5.60 -20.69
N VAL A 426 -4.74 -6.75 -20.21
CA VAL A 426 -4.10 -7.59 -19.19
C VAL A 426 -4.39 -9.02 -19.60
N SER A 427 -3.42 -9.92 -19.45
CA SER A 427 -3.64 -11.33 -19.79
C SER A 427 -4.70 -11.98 -18.89
N PHE A 428 -5.35 -12.99 -19.46
CA PHE A 428 -6.17 -13.96 -18.74
C PHE A 428 -5.69 -15.37 -19.09
N ASN A 429 -5.40 -16.20 -18.07
CA ASN A 429 -4.68 -17.48 -18.18
C ASN A 429 -3.18 -17.36 -18.55
N GLN A 430 -2.41 -18.39 -18.19
CA GLN A 430 -0.98 -18.39 -17.78
C GLN A 430 0.09 -17.70 -18.65
N THR A 431 -0.22 -17.18 -19.84
CA THR A 431 0.75 -16.49 -20.70
C THR A 431 0.85 -14.99 -20.39
N ASP A 432 2.03 -14.53 -19.96
CA ASP A 432 2.35 -13.11 -19.76
C ASP A 432 2.53 -12.41 -21.10
N GLN A 433 1.41 -11.92 -21.66
CA GLN A 433 1.39 -11.31 -22.98
C GLN A 433 1.77 -9.83 -22.92
N TYR A 434 1.41 -9.15 -21.83
CA TYR A 434 1.61 -7.71 -21.66
C TYR A 434 2.60 -7.43 -20.52
N VAL A 435 3.31 -6.30 -20.61
CA VAL A 435 4.29 -5.91 -19.57
C VAL A 435 3.64 -5.79 -18.19
N ILE A 436 2.41 -5.28 -18.11
CA ILE A 436 1.63 -5.20 -16.86
C ILE A 436 1.45 -6.55 -16.14
N ASP A 437 1.56 -7.68 -16.85
CA ASP A 437 1.47 -9.02 -16.25
C ASP A 437 2.74 -9.41 -15.48
N GLN A 438 3.84 -8.66 -15.66
CA GLN A 438 5.16 -8.92 -15.07
C GLN A 438 5.57 -7.88 -14.04
N LEU A 439 4.85 -6.74 -13.96
CA LEU A 439 5.11 -5.69 -12.98
C LEU A 439 4.72 -6.15 -11.57
N GLY A 440 5.42 -5.65 -10.57
CA GLY A 440 4.92 -5.70 -9.21
C GLY A 440 3.71 -4.79 -9.06
N HIS A 441 2.76 -5.16 -8.20
CA HIS A 441 1.64 -4.31 -7.83
C HIS A 441 1.62 -4.07 -6.32
N PHE A 442 1.14 -2.89 -5.93
CA PHE A 442 0.87 -2.51 -4.55
C PHE A 442 -0.46 -1.73 -4.50
N THR A 443 -1.44 -2.24 -3.77
CA THR A 443 -2.80 -1.66 -3.67
C THR A 443 -3.54 -2.26 -2.48
N PHE A 444 -4.64 -1.65 -2.04
CA PHE A 444 -5.56 -2.33 -1.12
C PHE A 444 -6.05 -3.62 -1.77
N LEU A 445 -5.98 -4.73 -1.05
CA LEU A 445 -6.49 -6.03 -1.48
C LEU A 445 -7.48 -6.50 -0.42
N ASP A 446 -8.67 -6.92 -0.87
CA ASP A 446 -9.76 -7.36 0.00
C ASP A 446 -10.05 -6.40 1.18
N ALA A 447 -11.02 -6.72 2.04
CA ALA A 447 -11.18 -5.96 3.26
C ALA A 447 -10.03 -6.33 4.20
N TRP A 448 -9.11 -5.39 4.42
CA TRP A 448 -8.10 -5.49 5.48
C TRP A 448 -7.00 -6.54 5.26
N ASP A 449 -6.76 -6.99 4.02
CA ASP A 449 -5.57 -7.80 3.72
C ASP A 449 -4.31 -6.94 3.88
N LEU A 450 -3.43 -7.41 4.76
CA LEU A 450 -2.16 -6.77 5.06
C LEU A 450 -1.09 -7.12 4.00
N ASP A 451 -1.33 -8.15 3.17
CA ASP A 451 -0.47 -8.49 2.03
C ASP A 451 -0.89 -7.74 0.76
N MET A 452 -0.73 -6.42 0.80
CA MET A 452 -1.13 -5.47 -0.26
C MET A 452 -0.31 -5.55 -1.57
N ARG A 453 0.57 -6.54 -1.75
CA ARG A 453 1.52 -6.58 -2.86
C ARG A 453 1.52 -7.91 -3.62
N GLY A 454 1.91 -7.88 -4.89
CA GLY A 454 2.07 -9.09 -5.67
C GLY A 454 2.77 -8.84 -7.01
N VAL A 455 2.72 -9.84 -7.89
CA VAL A 455 3.31 -9.78 -9.24
C VAL A 455 2.25 -10.04 -10.29
N GLY A 456 2.20 -9.15 -11.27
CA GLY A 456 1.19 -9.09 -12.30
C GLY A 456 -0.18 -8.72 -11.75
N LEU A 457 -1.11 -8.47 -12.65
CA LEU A 457 -2.53 -8.37 -12.29
C LEU A 457 -3.27 -9.68 -12.56
N LYS A 458 -2.69 -10.62 -13.34
CA LYS A 458 -3.34 -11.89 -13.71
C LYS A 458 -3.76 -12.70 -12.48
N ASN A 459 -5.00 -13.21 -12.48
CA ASN A 459 -5.57 -14.15 -11.49
C ASN A 459 -5.64 -13.71 -10.00
N VAL A 460 -5.01 -12.60 -9.60
CA VAL A 460 -4.97 -12.13 -8.20
C VAL A 460 -5.79 -10.85 -8.02
N PHE A 461 -5.81 -9.98 -9.03
CA PHE A 461 -6.51 -8.70 -8.94
C PHE A 461 -7.90 -8.75 -9.57
N THR A 462 -8.96 -8.59 -8.76
CA THR A 462 -10.33 -8.38 -9.23
C THR A 462 -10.78 -6.92 -9.17
N GLY A 463 -10.19 -6.11 -8.29
CA GLY A 463 -10.57 -4.71 -8.12
C GLY A 463 -11.96 -4.53 -7.50
N GLY A 464 -12.58 -3.38 -7.75
CA GLY A 464 -13.95 -3.06 -7.33
C GLY A 464 -13.99 -2.43 -5.95
N LEU A 465 -14.96 -2.86 -5.13
CA LEU A 465 -15.22 -2.27 -3.81
C LEU A 465 -14.04 -2.41 -2.84
N TYR A 466 -13.27 -3.49 -2.95
CA TYR A 466 -12.25 -3.86 -1.98
C TYR A 466 -10.83 -3.48 -2.36
N SER A 467 -10.58 -3.19 -3.65
CA SER A 467 -9.20 -3.10 -4.13
C SER A 467 -9.02 -2.18 -5.32
N GLY A 468 -7.77 -1.83 -5.59
CA GLY A 468 -7.38 -1.14 -6.82
C GLY A 468 -7.19 0.35 -6.74
N ASN A 469 -7.40 1.02 -5.60
CA ASN A 469 -7.29 2.47 -5.55
C ASN A 469 -6.56 2.97 -4.29
N PRO A 470 -5.39 3.63 -4.40
CA PRO A 470 -4.55 3.68 -5.59
C PRO A 470 -4.01 2.28 -5.96
N LEU A 471 -3.73 2.07 -7.25
CA LEU A 471 -2.96 0.95 -7.77
C LEU A 471 -1.56 1.45 -8.13
N VAL A 472 -0.56 1.01 -7.37
CA VAL A 472 0.85 1.25 -7.66
C VAL A 472 1.38 0.06 -8.46
N LEU A 473 2.02 0.34 -9.59
CA LEU A 473 2.69 -0.64 -10.44
C LEU A 473 4.16 -0.28 -10.52
N TYR A 474 5.04 -1.27 -10.31
CA TYR A 474 6.48 -1.03 -10.19
C TYR A 474 7.31 -2.12 -10.85
N ASN A 475 8.51 -1.76 -11.26
CA ASN A 475 9.47 -2.70 -11.80
C ASN A 475 10.13 -3.50 -10.67
N LEU A 476 10.06 -4.84 -10.73
CA LEU A 476 10.57 -5.75 -9.70
C LEU A 476 12.10 -5.71 -9.52
N THR A 477 12.81 -5.07 -10.45
CA THR A 477 14.28 -4.99 -10.50
C THR A 477 14.82 -3.57 -10.43
N LYS A 478 13.97 -2.56 -10.60
CA LYS A 478 14.36 -1.14 -10.69
C LYS A 478 13.44 -0.30 -9.83
N ILE A 479 14.00 0.21 -8.72
CA ILE A 479 13.20 0.85 -7.67
C ILE A 479 12.59 2.20 -8.06
N ASP A 480 13.18 2.89 -9.02
CA ASP A 480 12.73 4.22 -9.48
C ASP A 480 11.81 4.15 -10.71
N SER A 481 11.33 2.96 -11.07
CA SER A 481 10.39 2.77 -12.16
C SER A 481 9.01 2.37 -11.66
N ASN A 482 8.16 3.37 -11.43
CA ASN A 482 6.86 3.22 -10.78
C ASN A 482 5.78 4.06 -11.48
N ILE A 483 4.54 3.56 -11.47
CA ILE A 483 3.34 4.29 -11.87
C ILE A 483 2.27 4.12 -10.78
N ILE A 484 1.57 5.20 -10.44
CA ILE A 484 0.35 5.17 -9.64
C ILE A 484 -0.84 5.46 -10.55
N LEU A 485 -1.82 4.56 -10.56
CA LEU A 485 -3.14 4.77 -11.17
C LEU A 485 -4.17 4.90 -10.05
N SER A 486 -4.88 6.02 -10.00
CA SER A 486 -5.82 6.31 -8.91
C SER A 486 -7.03 7.10 -9.39
N SER A 487 -8.18 6.93 -8.75
CA SER A 487 -9.31 7.85 -8.96
C SER A 487 -8.93 9.21 -8.40
N LEU A 488 -9.24 10.28 -9.14
CA LEU A 488 -9.04 11.65 -8.70
C LEU A 488 -10.35 12.27 -8.18
N THR A 489 -11.51 11.81 -8.65
CA THR A 489 -12.83 12.34 -8.25
C THR A 489 -13.88 11.25 -8.13
N ASN A 490 -14.93 11.53 -7.35
CA ASN A 490 -16.10 10.68 -7.13
C ASN A 490 -15.73 9.28 -6.64
N PHE A 491 -14.96 9.21 -5.56
CA PHE A 491 -14.36 7.97 -5.04
C PHE A 491 -15.39 6.89 -4.74
N MET A 492 -16.58 7.29 -4.28
CA MET A 492 -17.71 6.40 -4.00
C MET A 492 -18.28 5.70 -5.23
N THR A 493 -17.93 6.17 -6.45
CA THR A 493 -18.42 5.57 -7.70
C THR A 493 -17.35 5.22 -8.75
N ASN A 494 -16.15 5.77 -8.63
CA ASN A 494 -15.06 5.63 -9.60
C ASN A 494 -14.09 4.51 -9.19
N PHE A 495 -14.33 3.30 -9.70
CA PHE A 495 -13.62 2.09 -9.29
C PHE A 495 -12.63 1.62 -10.37
N GLN A 496 -11.64 0.84 -9.94
CA GLN A 496 -10.77 0.08 -10.82
C GLN A 496 -11.15 -1.40 -10.70
N THR A 497 -11.45 -2.08 -11.80
CA THR A 497 -11.91 -3.48 -11.76
C THR A 497 -11.38 -4.30 -12.93
N ARG A 498 -11.28 -5.62 -12.72
CA ARG A 498 -11.01 -6.62 -13.76
C ARG A 498 -12.18 -7.58 -13.86
N SER A 499 -13.17 -7.20 -14.66
CA SER A 499 -14.37 -8.00 -14.84
C SER A 499 -14.13 -9.22 -15.74
N PRO A 500 -14.56 -10.42 -15.33
CA PRO A 500 -14.54 -11.61 -16.16
C PRO A 500 -15.27 -11.47 -17.50
N SER A 501 -16.34 -10.68 -17.53
CA SER A 501 -17.16 -10.51 -18.73
C SER A 501 -16.58 -9.48 -19.70
N LEU A 502 -15.49 -8.81 -19.32
CA LEU A 502 -14.85 -7.73 -20.07
C LEU A 502 -13.38 -8.06 -20.36
N ASN A 503 -13.11 -9.30 -20.80
CA ASN A 503 -11.76 -9.80 -21.14
C ASN A 503 -10.75 -9.75 -19.98
N TYR A 504 -11.19 -9.58 -18.72
CA TYR A 504 -10.31 -9.32 -17.58
C TYR A 504 -9.34 -8.15 -17.78
N HIS A 505 -9.70 -7.20 -18.64
CA HIS A 505 -8.95 -5.96 -18.82
C HIS A 505 -9.13 -5.06 -17.58
N LEU A 506 -8.07 -4.35 -17.20
CA LEU A 506 -8.12 -3.38 -16.11
C LEU A 506 -8.97 -2.18 -16.58
N SER A 507 -10.12 -1.99 -15.94
CA SER A 507 -11.12 -1.00 -16.32
C SER A 507 -11.26 0.03 -15.21
N CYS A 508 -11.14 1.32 -15.54
CA CYS A 508 -11.31 2.42 -14.60
C CYS A 508 -12.56 3.23 -14.96
N GLY A 509 -13.47 3.42 -14.01
CA GLY A 509 -14.66 4.25 -14.22
C GLY A 509 -15.82 3.87 -13.32
N LEU A 510 -17.04 4.12 -13.79
CA LEU A 510 -18.27 3.95 -13.01
C LEU A 510 -18.47 2.48 -12.62
N HIS A 511 -18.63 2.15 -11.34
CA HIS A 511 -18.89 0.75 -10.95
C HIS A 511 -20.27 0.24 -11.42
N GLY A 512 -20.39 -1.08 -11.51
CA GLY A 512 -21.51 -1.77 -12.15
C GLY A 512 -22.88 -1.65 -11.48
N ARG A 513 -22.96 -1.09 -10.26
CA ARG A 513 -24.22 -1.01 -9.47
C ARG A 513 -24.96 0.31 -9.64
N VAL A 514 -24.33 1.32 -10.24
CA VAL A 514 -24.97 2.61 -10.47
C VAL A 514 -26.09 2.44 -11.50
N HIS A 515 -27.32 2.81 -11.13
CA HIS A 515 -28.50 2.70 -12.00
C HIS A 515 -28.64 3.88 -12.94
N GLN A 516 -28.29 5.05 -12.45
CA GLN A 516 -28.48 6.30 -13.15
C GLN A 516 -27.35 7.27 -12.84
N ILE A 517 -27.05 8.10 -13.83
CA ILE A 517 -26.18 9.26 -13.66
C ILE A 517 -26.95 10.49 -14.14
N VAL A 518 -26.73 11.60 -13.43
CA VAL A 518 -27.31 12.89 -13.78
C VAL A 518 -26.46 13.57 -14.84
N LYS A 519 -27.11 14.40 -15.65
CA LYS A 519 -26.45 15.30 -16.59
C LYS A 519 -25.32 16.06 -15.91
N SER A 520 -24.22 16.21 -16.64
CA SER A 520 -22.99 16.90 -16.22
C SER A 520 -22.18 16.18 -15.15
N PHE A 521 -22.43 14.89 -14.92
CA PHE A 521 -21.54 14.07 -14.10
C PHE A 521 -20.18 13.87 -14.80
N SER A 522 -19.10 13.84 -14.02
CA SER A 522 -17.74 13.64 -14.53
C SER A 522 -16.91 12.75 -13.62
N LEU A 523 -16.11 11.86 -14.19
CA LEU A 523 -15.12 11.05 -13.49
C LEU A 523 -13.72 11.43 -13.95
N LYS A 524 -12.75 11.38 -13.04
CA LYS A 524 -11.34 11.62 -13.35
C LYS A 524 -10.47 10.53 -12.74
N THR A 525 -9.53 10.03 -13.51
CA THR A 525 -8.52 9.05 -13.08
C THR A 525 -7.14 9.63 -13.38
N ILE A 526 -6.27 9.66 -12.38
CA ILE A 526 -4.90 10.13 -12.49
C ILE A 526 -3.95 8.96 -12.69
N LEU A 527 -3.02 9.12 -13.63
CA LEU A 527 -1.81 8.33 -13.74
C LEU A 527 -0.62 9.23 -13.45
N LEU A 528 0.15 8.89 -12.42
CA LEU A 528 1.38 9.55 -12.03
C LEU A 528 2.55 8.58 -12.24
N ALA A 529 3.64 9.05 -12.83
CA ALA A 529 4.84 8.28 -13.07
C ALA A 529 6.00 8.84 -12.23
N SER A 530 6.85 7.98 -11.66
CA SER A 530 8.03 8.43 -10.91
C SER A 530 9.08 9.00 -11.85
N GLU A 531 9.74 10.06 -11.43
CA GLU A 531 10.95 10.59 -12.07
C GLU A 531 12.18 9.72 -11.74
N PRO A 532 13.30 9.84 -12.48
CA PRO A 532 14.52 9.11 -12.15
C PRO A 532 14.95 9.34 -10.70
N LYS A 533 15.40 8.27 -10.03
CA LYS A 533 15.73 8.22 -8.59
C LYS A 533 14.56 8.34 -7.61
N GLN A 534 13.31 8.49 -8.08
CA GLN A 534 12.15 8.47 -7.19
C GLN A 534 11.63 7.06 -6.94
N GLY A 535 11.91 6.54 -5.74
CA GLY A 535 11.40 5.26 -5.28
C GLY A 535 9.90 5.25 -4.94
N ILE A 536 9.39 4.12 -4.46
CA ILE A 536 7.96 3.88 -4.22
C ILE A 536 7.42 4.80 -3.12
N ASN A 537 8.12 4.94 -1.99
CA ASN A 537 7.72 5.87 -0.92
C ASN A 537 7.62 7.31 -1.44
N GLN A 538 8.53 7.73 -2.32
CA GLN A 538 8.56 9.11 -2.85
C GLN A 538 7.38 9.36 -3.79
N ILE A 539 7.09 8.46 -4.74
CA ILE A 539 5.94 8.63 -5.64
C ILE A 539 4.60 8.55 -4.90
N VAL A 540 4.46 7.69 -3.88
CA VAL A 540 3.23 7.62 -3.06
C VAL A 540 3.01 8.93 -2.31
N LYS A 541 4.08 9.52 -1.74
CA LYS A 541 4.01 10.85 -1.11
C LYS A 541 3.65 11.95 -2.09
N LEU A 542 4.27 11.97 -3.28
CA LEU A 542 3.96 12.94 -4.32
C LEU A 542 2.49 12.84 -4.75
N TRP A 543 1.99 11.62 -4.97
CA TRP A 543 0.58 11.37 -5.23
C TRP A 543 -0.29 11.95 -4.11
N GLY A 544 -0.04 11.59 -2.85
CA GLY A 544 -0.82 12.08 -1.72
C GLY A 544 -0.83 13.61 -1.60
N LYS A 545 0.34 14.25 -1.78
CA LYS A 545 0.48 15.72 -1.82
C LYS A 545 -0.38 16.35 -2.92
N LEU A 546 -0.35 15.79 -4.12
CA LEU A 546 -1.16 16.27 -5.24
C LEU A 546 -2.66 16.08 -4.99
N MET A 547 -3.06 14.96 -4.41
CA MET A 547 -4.46 14.70 -4.02
C MET A 547 -4.92 15.71 -2.97
N LEU A 548 -4.12 15.94 -1.92
CA LEU A 548 -4.39 16.94 -0.88
C LEU A 548 -4.54 18.35 -1.45
N GLN A 549 -3.64 18.76 -2.35
CA GLN A 549 -3.71 20.05 -3.03
C GLN A 549 -4.98 20.18 -3.89
N TYR A 550 -5.36 19.12 -4.62
CA TYR A 550 -6.57 19.11 -5.45
C TYR A 550 -7.85 19.30 -4.62
N TYR A 551 -7.91 18.72 -3.43
CA TYR A 551 -9.06 18.84 -2.52
C TYR A 551 -8.95 20.01 -1.53
N GLY A 552 -7.86 20.78 -1.55
CA GLY A 552 -7.63 21.85 -0.59
C GLY A 552 -7.54 21.37 0.86
N LYS A 553 -7.14 20.11 1.08
CA LYS A 553 -6.95 19.52 2.40
C LYS A 553 -5.50 19.73 2.84
N GLN A 554 -5.31 20.27 4.04
CA GLN A 554 -3.98 20.38 4.62
C GLN A 554 -3.51 19.02 5.15
N HIS A 555 -2.24 18.67 4.94
CA HIS A 555 -1.68 17.46 5.54
C HIS A 555 -1.64 17.58 7.08
N ILE A 556 -2.01 16.51 7.79
CA ILE A 556 -2.17 16.55 9.26
C ILE A 556 -0.88 16.93 10.02
N LYS A 557 0.29 16.57 9.49
CA LYS A 557 1.59 16.96 10.05
C LYS A 557 1.82 18.47 10.14
N GLU A 558 1.15 19.24 9.29
CA GLU A 558 1.31 20.70 9.25
C GLU A 558 0.40 21.41 10.25
N LEU A 559 -0.49 20.66 10.94
CA LEU A 559 -1.33 21.20 12.00
C LEU A 559 -0.46 21.53 13.21
N LYS A 560 -0.48 22.81 13.60
CA LYS A 560 0.34 23.37 14.70
C LYS A 560 0.21 22.62 16.03
N ASP A 561 -0.94 21.99 16.26
CA ASP A 561 -1.28 21.33 17.52
C ASP A 561 -1.19 19.80 17.45
N LEU A 562 -0.60 19.19 16.41
CA LEU A 562 -0.49 17.72 16.32
C LEU A 562 0.17 17.11 17.55
N HIS A 563 1.22 17.73 18.10
CA HIS A 563 1.87 17.24 19.32
C HIS A 563 1.09 17.51 20.61
N ARG A 564 0.06 18.36 20.56
CA ARG A 564 -0.88 18.61 21.67
C ARG A 564 -2.12 17.74 21.58
N ASP A 565 -2.28 17.03 20.47
CA ASP A 565 -3.38 16.13 20.24
C ASP A 565 -3.24 14.90 21.15
N PHE A 566 -4.15 14.77 22.12
CA PHE A 566 -4.03 13.76 23.17
C PHE A 566 -3.99 12.34 22.60
N TYR A 567 -4.68 12.09 21.48
CA TYR A 567 -4.81 10.75 20.91
C TYR A 567 -3.48 10.20 20.41
N VAL A 568 -2.67 11.03 19.77
CA VAL A 568 -1.35 10.63 19.25
C VAL A 568 -0.23 10.85 20.26
N SER A 569 -0.41 11.76 21.22
CA SER A 569 0.64 12.17 22.16
C SER A 569 0.61 11.47 23.51
N LYS A 570 -0.53 10.88 23.91
CA LYS A 570 -0.71 10.29 25.24
C LYS A 570 -1.10 8.81 25.18
N LEU A 571 -0.81 8.08 26.26
CA LEU A 571 -1.23 6.69 26.45
C LEU A 571 -2.75 6.62 26.77
N GLY A 572 -3.46 5.73 26.08
CA GLY A 572 -4.90 5.49 26.25
C GLY A 572 -5.25 4.11 26.77
N TYR A 573 -6.54 3.91 27.03
CA TYR A 573 -7.12 2.62 27.35
C TYR A 573 -8.38 2.37 26.50
N TYR A 574 -8.43 1.22 25.82
CA TYR A 574 -9.50 0.86 24.88
C TYR A 574 -10.35 -0.30 25.38
N THR A 575 -11.64 -0.28 25.00
CA THR A 575 -12.61 -1.35 25.27
C THR A 575 -13.19 -1.97 23.99
N ASP A 576 -12.49 -1.75 22.87
CA ASP A 576 -12.77 -2.18 21.49
C ASP A 576 -12.62 -3.70 21.27
N THR A 577 -13.01 -4.24 20.11
CA THR A 577 -12.87 -5.67 19.79
C THR A 577 -11.43 -6.16 20.01
N GLY A 578 -11.31 -7.21 20.81
CA GLY A 578 -10.05 -7.78 21.29
C GLY A 578 -9.64 -7.31 22.68
N ALA A 579 -10.23 -6.22 23.19
CA ALA A 579 -9.99 -5.73 24.55
C ALA A 579 -10.63 -6.61 25.63
N TYR A 580 -10.06 -6.62 26.83
CA TYR A 580 -10.62 -7.40 27.94
C TYR A 580 -12.06 -7.02 28.32
N TYR A 581 -12.42 -5.73 28.23
CA TYR A 581 -13.75 -5.23 28.59
C TYR A 581 -14.69 -5.01 27.39
N TRP A 582 -14.38 -5.58 26.22
CA TRP A 582 -15.32 -5.56 25.10
C TRP A 582 -16.51 -6.47 25.37
N TYR A 583 -17.71 -5.91 25.53
CA TYR A 583 -18.92 -6.62 25.99
C TYR A 583 -18.68 -7.53 27.22
N HIS A 584 -17.80 -7.09 28.11
CA HIS A 584 -17.38 -7.79 29.31
C HIS A 584 -17.12 -6.77 30.42
N THR A 585 -17.53 -7.09 31.65
CA THR A 585 -17.40 -6.21 32.82
C THR A 585 -16.76 -6.99 33.97
N GLU A 586 -16.37 -6.26 35.01
CA GLU A 586 -16.14 -6.90 36.30
C GLU A 586 -17.42 -7.61 36.77
N SER A 587 -17.24 -8.76 37.42
CA SER A 587 -18.36 -9.64 37.80
C SER A 587 -19.40 -8.93 38.66
N ASN A 588 -20.67 -9.03 38.25
CA ASN A 588 -21.83 -8.42 38.91
C ASN A 588 -21.80 -6.87 38.99
N LEU A 589 -21.04 -6.21 38.12
CA LEU A 589 -20.99 -4.75 38.03
C LEU A 589 -21.54 -4.25 36.70
N THR A 590 -22.01 -3.00 36.71
CA THR A 590 -22.25 -2.22 35.48
C THR A 590 -20.91 -1.79 34.86
N TYR A 591 -20.94 -1.30 33.63
CA TYR A 591 -19.76 -0.68 33.02
C TYR A 591 -19.32 0.56 33.78
N GLU A 592 -20.23 1.43 34.23
CA GLU A 592 -19.88 2.60 35.05
C GLU A 592 -19.07 2.21 36.30
N GLN A 593 -19.53 1.19 37.04
CA GLN A 593 -18.82 0.66 38.21
C GLN A 593 -17.48 0.01 37.84
N THR A 594 -17.42 -0.65 36.68
CA THR A 594 -16.17 -1.22 36.16
C THR A 594 -15.15 -0.12 35.84
N PHE A 595 -15.57 0.97 35.18
CA PHE A 595 -14.70 2.12 34.89
C PHE A 595 -14.23 2.85 36.16
N ILE A 596 -15.06 2.94 37.20
CA ILE A 596 -14.64 3.46 38.51
C ILE A 596 -13.47 2.64 39.06
N LYS A 597 -13.61 1.30 39.10
CA LYS A 597 -12.54 0.41 39.55
C LYS A 597 -11.31 0.47 38.66
N LEU A 598 -11.50 0.53 37.34
CA LEU A 598 -10.43 0.59 36.36
C LEU A 598 -9.62 1.88 36.50
N LYS A 599 -10.30 3.04 36.66
CA LYS A 599 -9.64 4.32 36.92
C LYS A 599 -8.86 4.29 38.23
N GLN A 600 -9.44 3.75 39.30
CA GLN A 600 -8.75 3.57 40.58
C GLN A 600 -7.52 2.67 40.44
N TYR A 601 -7.63 1.55 39.71
CA TYR A 601 -6.52 0.66 39.42
C TYR A 601 -5.38 1.38 38.69
N HIS A 602 -5.68 2.12 37.61
CA HIS A 602 -4.66 2.87 36.88
C HIS A 602 -3.96 3.91 37.76
N VAL A 603 -4.71 4.63 38.61
CA VAL A 603 -4.12 5.61 39.53
C VAL A 603 -3.24 4.93 40.59
N ASN A 604 -3.72 3.85 41.21
CA ASN A 604 -3.03 3.16 42.30
C ASN A 604 -1.74 2.48 41.81
N GLU A 605 -1.79 1.82 40.66
CA GLU A 605 -0.64 1.16 40.04
C GLU A 605 0.23 2.10 39.20
N ARG A 606 -0.11 3.39 39.16
CA ARG A 606 0.62 4.43 38.40
C ARG A 606 0.74 4.11 36.91
N ILE A 607 -0.31 3.53 36.33
CA ILE A 607 -0.45 3.32 34.88
C ILE A 607 -0.98 4.64 34.30
N PRO A 608 -0.20 5.37 33.49
CA PRO A 608 -0.49 6.77 33.19
C PRO A 608 -1.47 6.92 32.02
N ILE A 609 -2.68 6.38 32.17
CA ILE A 609 -3.76 6.49 31.18
C ILE A 609 -4.32 7.91 31.17
N GLN A 610 -4.36 8.52 29.98
CA GLN A 610 -4.75 9.92 29.77
C GLN A 610 -5.98 10.08 28.87
N TYR A 611 -6.55 9.00 28.34
CA TYR A 611 -7.86 8.98 27.71
C TYR A 611 -8.45 7.57 27.73
N TYR A 612 -9.77 7.49 27.57
CA TYR A 612 -10.50 6.23 27.50
C TYR A 612 -11.39 6.19 26.27
N GLU A 613 -11.68 4.99 25.82
CA GLU A 613 -12.60 4.70 24.72
C GLU A 613 -13.78 3.86 25.24
N LEU A 614 -14.98 4.14 24.74
CA LEU A 614 -16.21 3.39 25.00
C LEU A 614 -16.74 2.76 23.71
N ASP A 615 -16.61 1.43 23.62
CA ASP A 615 -16.99 0.69 22.42
C ASP A 615 -18.53 0.53 22.30
N SER A 616 -18.99 -0.19 21.31
CA SER A 616 -20.37 -0.34 20.90
C SER A 616 -21.40 -0.80 21.94
N TYR A 617 -21.03 -1.18 23.16
CA TYR A 617 -21.93 -1.75 24.18
C TYR A 617 -22.89 -0.75 24.84
N TRP A 618 -22.62 0.56 24.77
CA TRP A 618 -23.26 1.56 25.63
C TRP A 618 -24.55 2.21 25.12
N TYR A 619 -24.89 2.05 23.84
CA TYR A 619 -26.12 2.57 23.23
C TYR A 619 -27.07 1.46 22.77
N TYR A 620 -28.30 1.85 22.42
CA TYR A 620 -29.33 0.92 21.97
C TYR A 620 -29.12 0.49 20.52
N LYS A 621 -29.08 -0.83 20.30
CA LYS A 621 -28.90 -1.48 19.01
C LYS A 621 -30.00 -2.50 18.73
N GLN A 622 -30.15 -2.86 17.45
CA GLN A 622 -30.95 -4.02 17.07
C GLN A 622 -30.38 -5.26 17.77
N ASN A 623 -31.21 -6.07 18.43
CA ASN A 623 -30.79 -7.25 19.21
C ASN A 623 -29.88 -6.96 20.42
N ASN A 624 -30.23 -5.96 21.25
CA ASN A 624 -29.55 -5.68 22.52
C ASN A 624 -29.30 -6.91 23.43
N TYR A 625 -30.06 -8.00 23.28
CA TYR A 625 -29.91 -9.25 24.04
C TYR A 625 -28.68 -10.10 23.65
N THR A 626 -28.18 -10.01 22.41
CA THR A 626 -26.95 -10.69 21.96
C THR A 626 -25.74 -9.76 21.98
N GLY A 627 -25.94 -8.48 22.30
CA GLY A 627 -24.89 -7.49 22.58
C GLY A 627 -24.21 -6.89 21.34
N GLU A 628 -23.65 -7.72 20.48
CA GLU A 628 -22.56 -7.32 19.57
C GLU A 628 -23.02 -6.77 18.20
N HIS A 629 -23.97 -7.46 17.57
CA HIS A 629 -24.40 -7.17 16.20
C HIS A 629 -25.59 -6.21 16.12
N GLY A 630 -25.80 -5.59 14.96
CA GLY A 630 -26.94 -4.71 14.67
C GLY A 630 -26.60 -3.22 14.69
N GLY A 631 -27.38 -2.46 13.91
CA GLY A 631 -27.24 -1.00 13.79
C GLY A 631 -27.80 -0.23 14.98
N ILE A 632 -27.45 1.06 15.05
CA ILE A 632 -27.96 1.98 16.08
C ILE A 632 -29.48 2.12 15.94
N MET A 633 -30.22 1.84 17.02
CA MET A 633 -31.65 2.18 17.14
C MET A 633 -31.84 3.55 17.79
N LEU A 634 -31.10 3.80 18.86
CA LEU A 634 -31.07 5.07 19.59
C LEU A 634 -29.67 5.29 20.14
N TYR A 635 -29.05 6.39 19.72
CA TYR A 635 -27.70 6.77 20.13
C TYR A 635 -27.74 7.57 21.44
N GLU A 636 -28.12 6.90 22.52
CA GLU A 636 -28.23 7.45 23.88
C GLU A 636 -27.65 6.45 24.88
N PRO A 637 -27.06 6.92 26.00
CA PRO A 637 -26.49 6.05 27.01
C PRO A 637 -27.58 5.20 27.66
N ARG A 638 -27.32 3.90 27.73
CA ARG A 638 -28.18 2.92 28.39
C ARG A 638 -28.07 3.03 29.92
N PRO A 639 -29.17 3.24 30.67
CA PRO A 639 -29.13 3.34 32.13
C PRO A 639 -28.69 2.05 32.85
N ASP A 640 -28.81 0.89 32.21
CA ASP A 640 -28.33 -0.39 32.75
C ASP A 640 -26.81 -0.58 32.55
N VAL A 641 -26.18 0.23 31.68
CA VAL A 641 -24.74 0.23 31.41
C VAL A 641 -24.05 1.40 32.14
N PHE A 642 -24.60 2.60 31.98
CA PHE A 642 -24.17 3.85 32.59
C PHE A 642 -25.35 4.52 33.31
N PRO A 643 -25.65 4.14 34.56
CA PRO A 643 -26.79 4.67 35.32
C PRO A 643 -26.83 6.19 35.45
N ASN A 644 -25.68 6.86 35.44
CA ASN A 644 -25.57 8.31 35.53
C ASN A 644 -25.24 8.99 34.19
N GLY A 645 -25.32 8.25 33.08
CA GLY A 645 -24.98 8.74 31.74
C GLY A 645 -23.48 8.89 31.50
N ILE A 646 -23.10 9.15 30.24
CA ILE A 646 -21.70 9.35 29.86
C ILE A 646 -21.16 10.69 30.39
N ASP A 647 -21.99 11.73 30.45
CA ASP A 647 -21.62 13.01 31.05
C ASP A 647 -21.35 12.85 32.56
N GLY A 648 -22.10 12.01 33.28
CA GLY A 648 -21.82 11.63 34.65
C GLY A 648 -20.49 10.89 34.79
N LEU A 649 -20.26 9.86 33.96
CA LEU A 649 -18.98 9.15 33.90
C LEU A 649 -17.80 10.10 33.67
N GLN A 650 -17.93 11.02 32.72
CA GLN A 650 -16.89 11.97 32.38
C GLN A 650 -16.64 12.99 33.51
N ARG A 651 -17.70 13.56 34.07
CA ARG A 651 -17.66 14.58 35.11
C ARG A 651 -17.20 14.05 36.46
N ASP A 652 -17.56 12.82 36.81
CA ASP A 652 -17.42 12.30 38.18
C ASP A 652 -16.34 11.19 38.30
N VAL A 653 -15.90 10.59 37.18
CA VAL A 653 -14.96 9.45 37.19
C VAL A 653 -13.70 9.68 36.36
N LEU A 654 -13.84 9.91 35.04
CA LEU A 654 -12.70 9.82 34.13
C LEU A 654 -11.79 11.05 34.16
N HIS A 655 -12.38 12.25 34.08
CA HIS A 655 -11.67 13.54 34.01
C HIS A 655 -10.56 13.61 32.96
N THR A 656 -10.71 12.88 31.86
CA THR A 656 -9.76 12.77 30.75
C THR A 656 -10.51 12.77 29.43
N PRO A 657 -9.91 13.16 28.30
CA PRO A 657 -10.55 13.04 26.99
C PRO A 657 -11.21 11.67 26.76
N LEU A 658 -12.36 11.68 26.10
CA LEU A 658 -13.18 10.51 25.84
C LEU A 658 -13.34 10.28 24.33
N ILE A 659 -13.24 9.03 23.95
CA ILE A 659 -13.53 8.52 22.60
C ILE A 659 -14.75 7.62 22.69
N VAL A 660 -15.67 7.73 21.73
CA VAL A 660 -16.85 6.84 21.69
C VAL A 660 -17.07 6.24 20.32
N HIS A 661 -17.51 5.00 20.31
CA HIS A 661 -17.84 4.25 19.13
C HIS A 661 -19.23 4.62 18.54
N HIS A 662 -19.36 4.58 17.21
CA HIS A 662 -20.58 4.85 16.42
C HIS A 662 -20.68 3.91 15.21
N LYS A 663 -21.86 3.29 14.95
CA LYS A 663 -22.12 2.42 13.77
C LYS A 663 -23.01 3.11 12.74
N TYR A 664 -23.29 2.40 11.64
CA TYR A 664 -24.51 2.61 10.87
C TYR A 664 -25.79 2.53 11.74
N TYR A 665 -26.88 3.10 11.23
CA TYR A 665 -28.19 3.06 11.91
C TYR A 665 -29.03 1.87 11.44
N SER A 666 -29.86 1.33 12.31
CA SER A 666 -30.80 0.26 11.95
C SER A 666 -32.00 0.82 11.18
N THR A 667 -32.67 -0.02 10.40
CA THR A 667 -33.91 0.35 9.69
C THR A 667 -35.10 0.62 10.63
N ASP A 668 -35.01 0.22 11.88
CA ASP A 668 -36.00 0.49 12.95
C ASP A 668 -35.54 1.58 13.94
N ASN A 669 -34.55 2.40 13.55
CA ASN A 669 -34.07 3.48 14.40
C ASN A 669 -35.16 4.53 14.69
N LEU A 670 -35.12 5.12 15.88
CA LEU A 670 -36.16 6.04 16.35
C LEU A 670 -36.06 7.44 15.74
N TYR A 671 -34.94 7.76 15.09
CA TYR A 671 -34.68 9.07 14.50
C TYR A 671 -35.40 9.29 13.16
N GLN A 672 -35.81 8.23 12.46
CA GLN A 672 -36.52 8.34 11.18
C GLN A 672 -37.90 9.02 11.30
N ASN A 673 -38.45 9.10 12.51
CA ASN A 673 -39.70 9.83 12.76
C ASN A 673 -39.53 11.36 12.65
N THR A 674 -38.29 11.85 12.66
CA THR A 674 -37.97 13.29 12.68
C THR A 674 -37.04 13.71 11.56
N TYR A 675 -36.09 12.84 11.17
CA TYR A 675 -35.06 13.13 10.18
C TYR A 675 -35.18 12.23 8.97
N ARG A 676 -34.63 12.69 7.83
CA ARG A 676 -34.60 11.89 6.61
C ARG A 676 -33.54 10.79 6.69
N PHE A 677 -33.99 9.55 6.52
CA PHE A 677 -33.17 8.36 6.37
C PHE A 677 -33.46 7.64 5.06
N VAL A 678 -32.48 6.92 4.53
CA VAL A 678 -32.65 5.94 3.45
C VAL A 678 -32.46 4.56 4.05
N ASN A 679 -33.50 3.73 3.99
CA ASN A 679 -33.47 2.36 4.48
C ASN A 679 -33.00 1.41 3.39
N GLY A 680 -32.08 0.51 3.73
CA GLY A 680 -31.65 -0.56 2.84
C GLY A 680 -32.75 -1.60 2.64
N SER A 681 -32.94 -2.08 1.41
CA SER A 681 -33.97 -3.07 1.07
C SER A 681 -33.69 -4.46 1.63
N VAL A 682 -32.44 -4.78 1.95
CA VAL A 682 -32.03 -6.06 2.56
C VAL A 682 -32.28 -6.04 4.08
N GLY A 683 -32.66 -4.88 4.64
CA GLY A 683 -32.93 -4.69 6.07
C GLY A 683 -31.66 -4.52 6.91
N GLY A 684 -31.81 -3.96 8.11
CA GLY A 684 -30.72 -3.88 9.11
C GLY A 684 -29.79 -2.67 9.01
N VAL A 685 -29.61 -2.08 7.81
CA VAL A 685 -28.81 -0.86 7.61
C VAL A 685 -29.65 0.28 7.05
N SER A 686 -29.46 1.48 7.60
CA SER A 686 -30.12 2.72 7.24
C SER A 686 -29.13 3.89 7.35
N LEU A 687 -29.19 4.82 6.40
CA LEU A 687 -28.29 5.97 6.35
C LEU A 687 -29.06 7.29 6.59
N PRO A 688 -28.61 8.11 7.55
CA PRO A 688 -29.07 9.49 7.64
C PRO A 688 -28.48 10.30 6.48
N LEU A 689 -29.34 11.01 5.74
CA LEU A 689 -28.90 11.95 4.69
C LEU A 689 -29.14 13.41 5.07
N ASP A 690 -29.68 13.68 6.25
CA ASP A 690 -29.97 15.04 6.71
C ASP A 690 -28.79 15.64 7.49
N GLN A 691 -28.26 16.79 7.04
CA GLN A 691 -27.21 17.49 7.78
C GLN A 691 -27.64 17.87 9.20
N THR A 692 -28.91 18.21 9.41
CA THR A 692 -29.41 18.62 10.73
C THR A 692 -29.40 17.47 11.74
N PHE A 693 -29.52 16.22 11.24
CA PHE A 693 -29.36 15.03 12.06
C PHE A 693 -27.94 14.92 12.61
N PHE A 694 -26.92 15.01 11.74
CA PHE A 694 -25.53 14.95 12.18
C PHE A 694 -25.16 16.10 13.11
N ASN A 695 -25.68 17.31 12.87
CA ASN A 695 -25.50 18.44 13.78
C ASN A 695 -26.03 18.12 15.19
N LYS A 696 -27.20 17.48 15.29
CA LYS A 696 -27.79 17.04 16.56
C LYS A 696 -26.94 15.98 17.25
N ILE A 697 -26.53 14.94 16.52
CA ILE A 697 -25.69 13.85 17.06
C ILE A 697 -24.35 14.38 17.57
N PHE A 698 -23.62 15.15 16.77
CA PHE A 698 -22.32 15.66 17.19
C PHE A 698 -22.40 16.71 18.30
N SER A 699 -23.46 17.53 18.34
CA SER A 699 -23.70 18.43 19.47
C SER A 699 -23.92 17.66 20.77
N GLN A 700 -24.69 16.57 20.70
CA GLN A 700 -24.95 15.68 21.84
C GLN A 700 -23.65 14.98 22.31
N VAL A 701 -22.87 14.44 21.37
CA VAL A 701 -21.56 13.81 21.64
C VAL A 701 -20.62 14.80 22.34
N LYS A 702 -20.54 16.05 21.85
CA LYS A 702 -19.70 17.08 22.48
C LYS A 702 -20.17 17.45 23.88
N GLN A 703 -21.48 17.47 24.16
CA GLN A 703 -22.03 17.72 25.50
C GLN A 703 -21.60 16.67 26.53
N TRP A 704 -21.37 15.43 26.11
CA TRP A 704 -20.84 14.38 26.98
C TRP A 704 -19.34 14.53 27.28
N GLY A 705 -18.65 15.51 26.68
CA GLY A 705 -17.21 15.71 26.83
C GLY A 705 -16.36 14.81 25.92
N VAL A 706 -16.98 14.23 24.88
CA VAL A 706 -16.28 13.45 23.86
C VAL A 706 -15.49 14.38 22.93
N GLU A 707 -14.26 13.98 22.61
CA GLU A 707 -13.38 14.72 21.69
C GLU A 707 -13.20 13.99 20.34
N ILE A 708 -13.40 12.67 20.32
CA ILE A 708 -13.25 11.84 19.11
C ILE A 708 -14.40 10.84 19.01
N LEU A 709 -14.96 10.69 17.82
CA LEU A 709 -15.95 9.66 17.50
C LEU A 709 -15.32 8.66 16.53
N ILE A 710 -15.45 7.36 16.82
CA ILE A 710 -15.07 6.30 15.89
C ILE A 710 -16.29 6.00 15.02
N GLN A 711 -16.20 6.29 13.72
CA GLN A 711 -17.18 5.82 12.75
C GLN A 711 -16.77 4.41 12.31
N ASP A 712 -17.52 3.44 12.81
CA ASP A 712 -17.29 2.01 12.67
C ASP A 712 -18.29 1.36 11.71
N TRP A 713 -18.02 0.11 11.32
CA TRP A 713 -18.80 -0.70 10.40
C TRP A 713 -19.04 0.01 9.05
N LEU A 714 -18.04 0.78 8.58
CA LEU A 714 -18.10 1.47 7.30
C LEU A 714 -18.29 0.48 6.15
N SER A 715 -17.65 -0.69 6.21
CA SER A 715 -17.84 -1.76 5.23
C SER A 715 -19.31 -2.17 5.06
N SER A 716 -20.08 -2.31 6.14
CA SER A 716 -21.51 -2.64 6.09
C SER A 716 -22.35 -1.62 5.33
N VAL A 717 -21.94 -0.34 5.28
CA VAL A 717 -22.66 0.70 4.51
C VAL A 717 -22.74 0.34 3.03
N TYR A 718 -21.73 -0.35 2.49
CA TYR A 718 -21.70 -0.77 1.09
C TYR A 718 -22.10 -2.23 0.88
N GLU A 719 -21.71 -3.09 1.81
CA GLU A 719 -21.95 -4.52 1.71
C GLU A 719 -23.41 -4.88 1.94
N ASP A 720 -24.02 -4.24 2.93
CA ASP A 720 -25.33 -4.62 3.48
C ASP A 720 -26.46 -3.65 3.09
N MET A 721 -26.12 -2.51 2.46
CA MET A 721 -27.09 -1.56 1.92
C MET A 721 -26.88 -1.30 0.42
N PRO A 722 -27.51 -2.09 -0.47
CA PRO A 722 -27.43 -1.90 -1.92
C PRO A 722 -27.66 -0.46 -2.40
N GLU A 723 -28.63 0.21 -1.80
CA GLU A 723 -29.09 1.56 -2.10
C GLU A 723 -27.98 2.61 -2.02
N SER A 724 -26.98 2.40 -1.15
CA SER A 724 -25.84 3.34 -1.03
C SER A 724 -25.02 3.44 -2.32
N SER A 725 -25.14 2.44 -3.21
CA SER A 725 -24.40 2.30 -4.46
C SER A 725 -25.27 2.44 -5.72
N TRP A 726 -26.57 2.74 -5.59
CA TRP A 726 -27.46 2.82 -6.75
C TRP A 726 -27.36 4.12 -7.54
N ASP A 727 -26.84 5.17 -6.91
CA ASP A 727 -26.63 6.48 -7.51
C ASP A 727 -25.27 7.05 -7.09
N VAL A 728 -24.93 8.21 -7.64
CA VAL A 728 -23.61 8.84 -7.44
C VAL A 728 -23.55 9.77 -6.23
N GLN A 729 -24.64 9.94 -5.49
CA GLN A 729 -24.81 10.94 -4.44
C GLN A 729 -24.92 10.31 -3.05
N THR A 730 -25.77 9.30 -2.87
CA THR A 730 -26.21 8.79 -1.56
C THR A 730 -25.05 8.49 -0.60
N ALA A 731 -24.08 7.66 -1.00
CA ALA A 731 -22.95 7.36 -0.11
C ALA A 731 -22.02 8.55 0.12
N ARG A 732 -21.80 9.40 -0.89
CA ARG A 732 -20.97 10.60 -0.77
C ARG A 732 -21.60 11.63 0.17
N GLU A 733 -22.91 11.86 0.06
CA GLU A 733 -23.66 12.79 0.92
C GLU A 733 -23.63 12.34 2.39
N TYR A 734 -23.73 11.03 2.66
CA TYR A 734 -23.57 10.49 4.01
C TYR A 734 -22.22 10.90 4.63
N HIS A 735 -21.11 10.67 3.91
CA HIS A 735 -19.76 11.00 4.37
C HIS A 735 -19.55 12.50 4.55
N ILE A 736 -20.03 13.31 3.60
CA ILE A 736 -19.95 14.79 3.68
C ILE A 736 -20.73 15.30 4.89
N HIS A 737 -21.94 14.78 5.14
CA HIS A 737 -22.76 15.28 6.23
C HIS A 737 -22.23 14.87 7.62
N LEU A 738 -21.69 13.66 7.73
CA LEU A 738 -20.93 13.19 8.89
C LEU A 738 -19.75 14.14 9.17
N ALA A 739 -18.94 14.43 8.16
CA ALA A 739 -17.80 15.35 8.25
C ALA A 739 -18.19 16.74 8.74
N GLN A 740 -19.26 17.30 8.17
CA GLN A 740 -19.72 18.65 8.49
C GLN A 740 -20.28 18.76 9.90
N GLY A 741 -21.00 17.74 10.38
CA GLY A 741 -21.50 17.69 11.75
C GLY A 741 -20.36 17.66 12.77
N ALA A 742 -19.35 16.82 12.51
CA ALA A 742 -18.13 16.73 13.32
C ALA A 742 -17.39 18.08 13.38
N LYS A 743 -17.22 18.72 12.22
CA LYS A 743 -16.54 20.02 12.10
C LYS A 743 -17.24 21.11 12.89
N GLN A 744 -18.57 21.15 12.84
CA GLN A 744 -19.36 22.16 13.56
C GLN A 744 -19.27 21.99 15.07
N ALA A 745 -19.18 20.75 15.57
CA ALA A 745 -19.06 20.46 16.99
C ALA A 745 -17.61 20.51 17.52
N GLY A 746 -16.61 20.56 16.63
CA GLY A 746 -15.20 20.46 16.99
C GLY A 746 -14.82 19.05 17.48
N VAL A 747 -15.41 18.01 16.90
CA VAL A 747 -15.15 16.60 17.21
C VAL A 747 -14.37 15.99 16.05
N LYS A 748 -13.32 15.22 16.33
CA LYS A 748 -12.56 14.50 15.28
C LYS A 748 -13.17 13.14 15.01
N ILE A 749 -12.87 12.56 13.84
CA ILE A 749 -13.34 11.24 13.45
C ILE A 749 -12.16 10.27 13.27
N ILE A 750 -12.33 9.05 13.79
CA ILE A 750 -11.57 7.86 13.40
C ILE A 750 -12.45 7.03 12.45
N TYR A 751 -11.93 6.63 11.30
CA TYR A 751 -12.59 5.61 10.48
C TYR A 751 -12.15 4.21 10.89
N CYS A 752 -13.12 3.32 11.10
CA CYS A 752 -12.92 1.91 11.39
C CYS A 752 -13.64 1.05 10.35
N MET A 753 -13.02 -0.08 10.00
CA MET A 753 -13.46 -0.97 8.93
C MET A 753 -13.73 -0.26 7.59
N PRO A 754 -12.88 0.71 7.15
CA PRO A 754 -13.12 1.39 5.88
C PRO A 754 -12.89 0.44 4.70
N LEU A 755 -13.69 0.60 3.65
CA LEU A 755 -13.41 0.06 2.33
C LEU A 755 -12.58 1.06 1.53
N ASN A 756 -12.03 0.61 0.39
CA ASN A 756 -11.21 1.44 -0.48
C ASN A 756 -11.87 2.81 -0.83
N PRO A 757 -13.16 2.89 -1.22
CA PRO A 757 -13.81 4.19 -1.44
C PRO A 757 -13.83 5.09 -0.20
N ASP A 758 -14.05 4.55 1.00
CA ASP A 758 -14.08 5.31 2.25
C ASP A 758 -12.71 5.93 2.56
N ILE A 759 -11.63 5.19 2.28
CA ILE A 759 -10.25 5.65 2.45
C ILE A 759 -10.00 6.87 1.57
N MET A 760 -10.37 6.77 0.30
CA MET A 760 -10.19 7.85 -0.67
C MET A 760 -11.11 9.05 -0.37
N GLU A 761 -12.32 8.82 0.12
CA GLU A 761 -13.29 9.86 0.50
C GLU A 761 -12.79 10.72 1.68
N THR A 762 -11.79 10.28 2.44
CA THR A 762 -11.13 11.13 3.47
C THR A 762 -10.46 12.39 2.90
N LEU A 763 -10.24 12.45 1.59
CA LEU A 763 -9.78 13.67 0.92
C LEU A 763 -10.85 14.77 0.90
N GLU A 764 -12.14 14.40 0.85
CA GLU A 764 -13.27 15.32 1.02
C GLU A 764 -13.66 15.50 2.49
N ASN A 765 -13.54 14.44 3.31
CA ASN A 765 -13.82 14.50 4.75
C ASN A 765 -12.62 15.00 5.57
N THR A 766 -12.53 16.33 5.69
CA THR A 766 -11.47 17.01 6.46
C THR A 766 -11.49 16.79 7.99
N GLN A 767 -12.50 16.10 8.56
CA GLN A 767 -12.53 15.80 10.00
C GLN A 767 -12.05 14.38 10.33
N VAL A 768 -11.76 13.56 9.32
CA VAL A 768 -11.11 12.27 9.50
C VAL A 768 -9.61 12.50 9.64
N HIS A 769 -9.14 12.35 10.87
CA HIS A 769 -7.74 12.56 11.23
C HIS A 769 -6.98 11.24 11.34
N TYR A 770 -7.68 10.17 11.69
CA TYR A 770 -7.10 8.85 11.92
C TYR A 770 -7.96 7.76 11.29
N MET A 771 -7.34 6.61 11.05
CA MET A 771 -7.99 5.48 10.42
C MET A 771 -7.38 4.19 10.93
N ARG A 772 -8.22 3.22 11.35
CA ARG A 772 -7.74 1.87 11.63
C ARG A 772 -7.25 1.26 10.31
N VAL A 773 -5.99 0.83 10.31
CA VAL A 773 -5.32 0.24 9.13
C VAL A 773 -4.93 -1.22 9.32
N SER A 774 -5.34 -1.78 10.45
CA SER A 774 -5.29 -3.20 10.77
C SER A 774 -6.70 -3.78 10.82
N ASP A 775 -6.79 -5.10 10.90
CA ASP A 775 -7.97 -5.81 11.36
C ASP A 775 -8.19 -5.59 12.88
N ASP A 776 -9.32 -6.06 13.40
CA ASP A 776 -9.62 -6.07 14.83
C ASP A 776 -8.58 -6.92 15.60
N TYR A 777 -8.11 -6.42 16.75
CA TYR A 777 -6.94 -6.92 17.46
C TYR A 777 -6.91 -8.45 17.68
N SER A 778 -8.04 -9.05 18.08
CA SER A 778 -8.12 -10.50 18.36
C SER A 778 -8.52 -11.36 17.16
N GLU A 779 -8.92 -10.76 16.04
CA GLU A 779 -9.39 -11.49 14.86
C GLU A 779 -8.25 -11.94 13.95
N ASN A 780 -7.18 -11.13 13.87
CA ASN A 780 -6.01 -11.41 13.05
C ASN A 780 -4.70 -11.29 13.85
N ILE A 781 -4.00 -12.41 14.04
CA ILE A 781 -2.75 -12.46 14.81
C ILE A 781 -1.58 -11.68 14.15
N ASN A 782 -1.72 -11.36 12.86
CA ASN A 782 -0.76 -10.57 12.09
C ASN A 782 -1.19 -9.10 11.94
N GLN A 783 -2.19 -8.63 12.68
CA GLN A 783 -2.69 -7.24 12.61
C GLN A 783 -1.61 -6.16 12.74
N TRP A 784 -0.45 -6.51 13.32
CA TRP A 784 0.69 -5.60 13.42
C TRP A 784 1.22 -5.18 12.05
N ASN A 785 1.02 -5.95 10.98
CA ASN A 785 1.60 -5.75 9.65
C ASN A 785 0.97 -4.59 8.84
N ILE A 786 1.11 -3.36 9.33
CA ILE A 786 0.47 -2.16 8.75
C ILE A 786 1.40 -1.29 7.89
N GLY A 787 2.67 -1.66 7.73
CA GLY A 787 3.70 -0.78 7.15
C GLY A 787 3.41 -0.32 5.71
N ARG A 788 2.72 -1.13 4.91
CA ARG A 788 2.32 -0.78 3.53
C ARG A 788 1.09 0.13 3.52
N VAL A 789 0.04 -0.21 4.27
CA VAL A 789 -1.17 0.62 4.39
C VAL A 789 -0.83 2.01 4.92
N SER A 790 0.12 2.07 5.86
CA SER A 790 0.62 3.32 6.45
C SER A 790 1.23 4.26 5.40
N MET A 791 1.77 3.74 4.28
CA MET A 791 2.27 4.58 3.19
C MET A 791 1.16 5.39 2.54
N ILE A 792 0.01 4.76 2.27
CA ILE A 792 -1.09 5.38 1.54
C ILE A 792 -1.83 6.37 2.44
N THR A 793 -2.23 5.92 3.63
CA THR A 793 -3.02 6.75 4.57
C THR A 793 -2.25 7.99 5.01
N TRP A 794 -0.96 7.84 5.34
CA TRP A 794 -0.11 8.98 5.65
C TRP A 794 -0.05 9.96 4.47
N ALA A 795 0.18 9.49 3.25
CA ALA A 795 0.30 10.37 2.08
C ALA A 795 -0.95 11.25 1.84
N ILE A 796 -2.15 10.75 2.14
CA ILE A 796 -3.42 11.50 2.03
C ILE A 796 -3.80 12.25 3.32
N GLY A 797 -2.84 12.42 4.25
CA GLY A 797 -3.00 13.22 5.45
C GLY A 797 -3.90 12.59 6.51
N VAL A 798 -3.92 11.25 6.61
CA VAL A 798 -4.63 10.49 7.64
C VAL A 798 -3.62 9.67 8.44
N ILE A 799 -3.70 9.70 9.77
CA ILE A 799 -2.78 8.98 10.64
C ILE A 799 -3.21 7.50 10.74
N PRO A 800 -2.33 6.54 10.41
CA PRO A 800 -2.65 5.13 10.56
C PRO A 800 -2.74 4.74 12.04
N PHE A 801 -3.77 3.97 12.39
CA PHE A 801 -4.01 3.43 13.72
C PHE A 801 -3.99 1.90 13.67
N LYS A 802 -3.17 1.27 14.52
CA LYS A 802 -2.97 -0.19 14.58
C LYS A 802 -4.03 -0.95 15.38
N ASP A 803 -4.95 -0.28 16.07
CA ASP A 803 -5.77 -0.89 17.15
C ASP A 803 -5.03 -1.04 18.50
N THR A 804 -5.80 -1.39 19.54
CA THR A 804 -5.40 -1.77 20.89
C THR A 804 -4.50 -3.01 20.92
N PHE A 805 -3.99 -3.34 22.11
CA PHE A 805 -3.26 -4.58 22.37
C PHE A 805 -3.24 -4.96 23.86
N TRP A 806 -2.97 -6.23 24.14
CA TRP A 806 -2.68 -6.74 25.49
C TRP A 806 -1.19 -6.61 25.81
N THR A 807 -0.89 -6.23 27.04
CA THR A 807 0.49 -6.15 27.55
C THR A 807 0.96 -7.45 28.20
N THR A 808 0.07 -8.44 28.33
CA THR A 808 0.38 -9.79 28.79
C THR A 808 -0.09 -10.82 27.77
N SER A 809 0.52 -12.02 27.81
CA SER A 809 0.17 -13.08 26.84
C SER A 809 -1.22 -13.65 27.09
N ILE A 810 -1.68 -13.64 28.35
CA ILE A 810 -2.97 -14.21 28.74
C ILE A 810 -3.71 -13.20 29.60
N GLN A 811 -4.94 -12.88 29.20
CA GLN A 811 -5.90 -12.16 30.02
C GLN A 811 -6.87 -13.15 30.67
N PRO A 812 -6.82 -13.33 32.00
CA PRO A 812 -7.60 -14.36 32.68
C PRO A 812 -9.10 -14.04 32.66
N GLU A 813 -9.92 -15.05 32.38
CA GLU A 813 -11.38 -14.92 32.25
C GLU A 813 -11.79 -14.00 31.09
N SER A 814 -10.93 -13.81 30.09
CA SER A 814 -11.35 -13.07 28.90
C SER A 814 -12.44 -13.85 28.15
N ARG A 815 -13.34 -13.12 27.49
CA ARG A 815 -14.35 -13.71 26.61
C ARG A 815 -13.77 -14.40 25.36
N TYR A 816 -12.48 -14.19 25.06
CA TYR A 816 -11.77 -14.79 23.94
C TYR A 816 -11.23 -16.19 24.23
N GLY A 817 -11.64 -16.80 25.36
CA GLY A 817 -11.31 -18.18 25.69
C GLY A 817 -9.81 -18.40 25.84
N ASN A 818 -9.26 -19.29 25.01
CA ASN A 818 -7.84 -19.67 25.04
C ASN A 818 -6.95 -18.78 24.14
N PHE A 819 -7.43 -17.64 23.67
CA PHE A 819 -6.60 -16.71 22.92
C PHE A 819 -5.39 -16.28 23.76
N THR A 820 -4.22 -16.31 23.13
CA THR A 820 -2.95 -15.87 23.72
C THR A 820 -2.29 -14.88 22.77
N GLU A 821 -1.81 -13.76 23.29
CA GLU A 821 -1.02 -12.79 22.51
C GLU A 821 0.46 -13.23 22.48
N PRO A 822 1.01 -13.63 21.31
CA PRO A 822 2.41 -14.03 21.20
C PRO A 822 3.37 -12.85 20.99
N ASN A 823 2.90 -11.74 20.43
CA ASN A 823 3.67 -10.62 19.87
C ASN A 823 3.55 -9.33 20.70
N ILE A 824 3.49 -9.43 22.04
CA ILE A 824 3.28 -8.29 22.97
C ILE A 824 4.20 -7.09 22.65
N HIS A 825 5.50 -7.32 22.57
CA HIS A 825 6.48 -6.25 22.36
C HIS A 825 6.42 -5.66 20.95
N LEU A 826 6.16 -6.49 19.93
CA LEU A 826 5.99 -6.05 18.56
C LEU A 826 4.73 -5.17 18.43
N ASN A 827 3.61 -5.61 19.02
CA ASN A 827 2.36 -4.85 19.04
C ASN A 827 2.51 -3.48 19.70
N ALA A 828 3.19 -3.44 20.85
CA ALA A 828 3.51 -2.21 21.55
C ALA A 828 4.37 -1.26 20.68
N LEU A 829 5.41 -1.81 20.02
CA LEU A 829 6.29 -1.04 19.12
C LEU A 829 5.54 -0.50 17.91
N ILE A 830 4.75 -1.34 17.23
CA ILE A 830 3.99 -0.91 16.05
C ILE A 830 2.93 0.12 16.42
N ALA A 831 2.22 -0.04 17.55
CA ALA A 831 1.28 0.97 18.01
C ALA A 831 1.97 2.34 18.15
N LEU A 832 3.18 2.35 18.73
CA LEU A 832 3.99 3.57 18.86
C LEU A 832 4.44 4.13 17.50
N MET A 833 4.94 3.26 16.63
CA MET A 833 5.45 3.61 15.29
C MET A 833 4.35 3.95 14.28
N SER A 834 3.08 3.66 14.55
CA SER A 834 1.94 4.02 13.68
C SER A 834 1.57 5.51 13.75
N LEU A 835 2.01 6.23 14.77
CA LEU A 835 1.50 7.57 15.18
C LEU A 835 0.02 7.63 15.59
N GLY A 836 -0.82 6.66 15.24
CA GLY A 836 -2.20 6.55 15.75
C GLY A 836 -2.25 6.24 17.24
N GLY A 837 -3.44 6.13 17.82
CA GLY A 837 -3.62 5.90 19.26
C GLY A 837 -2.80 4.72 19.78
N VAL A 838 -2.13 4.90 20.91
CA VAL A 838 -1.51 3.79 21.67
C VAL A 838 -2.41 3.54 22.87
N ALA A 839 -3.18 2.46 22.80
CA ALA A 839 -4.09 2.07 23.85
C ALA A 839 -3.84 0.63 24.29
N ILE A 840 -3.75 0.43 25.59
CA ILE A 840 -3.76 -0.91 26.20
C ILE A 840 -5.20 -1.34 26.48
N SER A 841 -5.42 -2.63 26.71
CA SER A 841 -6.76 -3.18 26.94
C SER A 841 -6.81 -4.34 27.95
N ASP A 842 -5.90 -4.32 28.91
CA ASP A 842 -5.74 -5.40 29.90
C ASP A 842 -6.80 -5.39 30.99
N LYS A 843 -7.06 -6.55 31.60
CA LYS A 843 -7.84 -6.66 32.84
C LYS A 843 -7.20 -5.89 33.99
N ILE A 844 -8.02 -5.43 34.94
CA ILE A 844 -7.55 -4.94 36.25
C ILE A 844 -6.64 -5.98 36.91
N GLY A 845 -5.46 -5.55 37.34
CA GLY A 845 -4.46 -6.40 37.99
C GLY A 845 -3.59 -7.22 37.03
N ASN A 846 -3.78 -7.09 35.71
CA ASN A 846 -3.07 -7.90 34.71
C ASN A 846 -2.40 -7.06 33.60
N THR A 847 -2.08 -5.79 33.89
CA THR A 847 -1.23 -4.95 33.03
C THR A 847 0.24 -5.21 33.32
N ASN A 848 1.03 -5.47 32.27
CA ASN A 848 2.48 -5.50 32.35
C ASN A 848 3.04 -4.07 32.29
N ILE A 849 3.28 -3.49 33.47
CA ILE A 849 3.81 -2.12 33.60
C ILE A 849 5.18 -1.97 32.93
N THR A 850 5.99 -3.02 32.85
CA THR A 850 7.28 -2.95 32.14
C THR A 850 7.08 -2.66 30.66
N VAL A 851 6.08 -3.27 30.00
CA VAL A 851 5.76 -2.97 28.60
C VAL A 851 5.26 -1.52 28.47
N VAL A 852 4.34 -1.10 29.34
CA VAL A 852 3.79 0.27 29.34
C VAL A 852 4.89 1.33 29.51
N ASN A 853 5.81 1.10 30.45
CA ASN A 853 6.90 2.03 30.75
C ASN A 853 7.90 2.17 29.60
N ARG A 854 7.96 1.23 28.65
CA ARG A 854 8.81 1.37 27.45
C ARG A 854 8.21 2.32 26.40
N LEU A 855 6.90 2.63 26.49
CA LEU A 855 6.16 3.42 25.49
C LEU A 855 6.10 4.91 25.82
N CYS A 856 6.10 5.25 27.11
CA CYS A 856 5.81 6.61 27.57
C CYS A 856 6.63 7.03 28.79
N ARG A 857 6.61 8.33 29.06
CA ARG A 857 6.99 8.95 30.33
C ARG A 857 5.99 8.58 31.42
N SER A 858 6.33 8.83 32.68
CA SER A 858 5.44 8.55 33.82
C SER A 858 4.16 9.41 33.87
N ASP A 859 4.05 10.45 33.05
CA ASP A 859 2.81 11.23 32.84
C ASP A 859 2.00 10.79 31.60
N GLY A 860 2.42 9.70 30.95
CA GLY A 860 1.74 9.11 29.80
C GLY A 860 2.08 9.76 28.46
N VAL A 861 3.03 10.70 28.39
CA VAL A 861 3.54 11.22 27.10
C VAL A 861 4.29 10.13 26.35
N LEU A 862 3.84 9.82 25.13
CA LEU A 862 4.42 8.79 24.28
C LEU A 862 5.73 9.24 23.61
N PHE A 863 6.71 8.35 23.50
CA PHE A 863 7.93 8.59 22.71
C PHE A 863 7.65 8.28 21.25
N ARG A 864 7.39 9.31 20.44
CA ARG A 864 6.90 9.13 19.07
C ARG A 864 7.95 9.47 18.02
N PRO A 865 7.94 8.78 16.87
CA PRO A 865 8.66 9.27 15.70
C PRO A 865 7.98 10.51 15.11
N GLU A 866 8.59 11.12 14.10
CA GLU A 866 8.03 12.27 13.36
C GLU A 866 7.00 11.85 12.30
N ARG A 867 7.01 10.59 11.87
CA ARG A 867 6.09 10.02 10.87
C ARG A 867 5.76 8.56 11.19
N PRO A 868 4.67 7.98 10.65
CA PRO A 868 4.45 6.55 10.81
C PRO A 868 5.56 5.75 10.13
N ALA A 869 5.88 4.59 10.68
CA ALA A 869 6.76 3.64 10.03
C ALA A 869 6.10 3.07 8.78
N THR A 870 6.86 3.06 7.69
CA THR A 870 6.38 2.58 6.39
C THR A 870 7.32 1.52 5.84
N ALA A 871 6.78 0.61 5.02
CA ALA A 871 7.60 -0.37 4.32
C ALA A 871 8.69 0.33 3.49
N MET A 872 9.93 -0.16 3.60
CA MET A 872 11.05 0.37 2.83
C MET A 872 10.93 -0.06 1.36
N ASP A 873 11.42 0.81 0.48
CA ASP A 873 11.39 0.60 -0.97
C ASP A 873 12.05 -0.74 -1.39
N SER A 874 13.15 -1.14 -0.74
CA SER A 874 13.83 -2.40 -1.05
C SER A 874 12.93 -3.63 -0.87
N THR A 875 11.93 -3.57 0.01
CA THR A 875 10.98 -4.68 0.22
C THR A 875 10.20 -5.03 -1.06
N PHE A 876 10.04 -4.09 -2.00
CA PHE A 876 9.30 -4.31 -3.24
C PHE A 876 10.15 -4.97 -4.34
N LEU A 877 11.46 -5.12 -4.16
CA LEU A 877 12.34 -5.78 -5.14
C LEU A 877 12.21 -7.31 -5.05
N ALA A 878 12.11 -7.97 -6.20
CA ALA A 878 11.90 -9.42 -6.24
C ALA A 878 13.12 -10.20 -5.74
N SER A 879 14.27 -10.09 -6.41
CA SER A 879 15.45 -10.95 -6.12
C SER A 879 16.49 -10.29 -5.22
N SER A 880 16.56 -8.96 -5.21
CA SER A 880 17.56 -8.18 -4.46
C SER A 880 16.99 -7.52 -3.19
N GLY A 881 15.69 -7.66 -2.93
CA GLY A 881 15.01 -7.13 -1.75
C GLY A 881 14.98 -8.10 -0.58
N PRO A 882 14.72 -7.62 0.65
CA PRO A 882 14.56 -8.47 1.83
C PRO A 882 13.33 -9.37 1.71
N LYS A 883 13.46 -10.63 2.15
CA LYS A 883 12.38 -11.63 2.19
C LYS A 883 11.61 -11.58 3.51
N GLY A 884 10.88 -10.50 3.71
CA GLY A 884 10.14 -10.26 4.95
C GLY A 884 9.63 -8.82 5.02
N GLU A 885 9.48 -8.33 6.24
CA GLU A 885 9.11 -6.94 6.52
C GLU A 885 10.34 -6.14 6.96
N MET A 886 10.52 -4.97 6.35
CA MET A 886 11.54 -3.99 6.73
C MET A 886 10.93 -2.60 6.63
N TRP A 887 10.82 -1.90 7.76
CA TRP A 887 10.13 -0.63 7.85
C TRP A 887 11.04 0.47 8.38
N HIS A 888 10.80 1.68 7.92
CA HIS A 888 11.58 2.86 8.28
C HIS A 888 10.70 3.96 8.86
N THR A 889 11.19 4.59 9.93
CA THR A 889 10.74 5.90 10.43
C THR A 889 11.93 6.66 11.03
N TYR A 890 11.70 7.89 11.49
CA TYR A 890 12.72 8.72 12.10
C TYR A 890 12.17 9.58 13.23
N SER A 891 13.05 10.05 14.10
CA SER A 891 12.76 11.10 15.07
C SER A 891 13.78 12.23 14.96
N SER A 892 13.39 13.44 15.36
CA SER A 892 14.35 14.52 15.56
C SER A 892 14.54 14.86 17.04
N ASP A 893 15.59 15.63 17.34
CA ASP A 893 15.62 16.45 18.54
C ASP A 893 14.61 17.61 18.43
N GLY A 894 14.25 18.23 19.55
CA GLY A 894 13.26 19.32 19.60
C GLY A 894 13.62 20.57 18.77
N GLN A 895 14.84 20.67 18.24
CA GLN A 895 15.30 21.76 17.36
C GLN A 895 15.47 21.35 15.89
N GLN A 896 15.20 20.09 15.54
CA GLN A 896 15.40 19.54 14.18
C GLN A 896 16.85 19.65 13.68
N SER A 897 17.82 19.70 14.61
CA SER A 897 19.26 19.72 14.33
C SER A 897 19.86 18.31 14.21
N THR A 898 19.22 17.32 14.83
CA THR A 898 19.67 15.92 14.86
C THR A 898 18.51 15.02 14.43
N PHE A 899 18.73 14.13 13.46
CA PHE A 899 17.75 13.13 13.03
C PHE A 899 18.26 11.72 13.28
N VAL A 900 17.52 10.95 14.07
CA VAL A 900 17.78 9.54 14.36
C VAL A 900 16.86 8.69 13.51
N GLU A 901 17.44 7.73 12.80
CA GLU A 901 16.69 6.84 11.91
C GLU A 901 16.43 5.50 12.61
N TYR A 902 15.23 4.95 12.40
CA TYR A 902 14.78 3.68 12.96
C TYR A 902 14.43 2.72 11.81
N VAL A 903 15.09 1.57 11.77
CA VAL A 903 14.79 0.49 10.82
C VAL A 903 14.39 -0.74 11.60
N MET A 904 13.13 -1.14 11.49
CA MET A 904 12.63 -2.38 12.08
C MET A 904 12.60 -3.47 11.02
N ILE A 905 13.10 -4.66 11.35
CA ILE A 905 12.90 -5.87 10.55
C ILE A 905 12.10 -6.91 11.34
N THR A 906 11.24 -7.66 10.64
CA THR A 906 10.53 -8.80 11.20
C THR A 906 10.12 -9.77 10.09
N ASN A 907 9.84 -11.02 10.44
CA ASN A 907 9.47 -12.08 9.51
C ASN A 907 10.46 -12.26 8.35
N LEU A 908 11.74 -11.92 8.57
CA LEU A 908 12.77 -12.02 7.54
C LEU A 908 13.26 -13.47 7.42
N THR A 909 13.01 -14.13 6.29
CA THR A 909 13.31 -15.57 6.12
C THR A 909 14.78 -15.87 5.84
N GLU A 910 15.55 -14.87 5.40
CA GLU A 910 16.99 -14.99 5.11
C GLU A 910 17.73 -13.69 5.48
N PRO A 911 19.00 -13.75 5.92
CA PRO A 911 19.76 -12.54 6.23
C PRO A 911 19.80 -11.56 5.06
N TYR A 912 19.74 -10.26 5.38
CA TYR A 912 19.71 -9.21 4.38
C TYR A 912 20.87 -8.23 4.55
N LEU A 913 21.54 -7.88 3.45
CA LEU A 913 22.66 -6.93 3.47
C LEU A 913 22.14 -5.51 3.25
N PHE A 914 21.85 -4.81 4.34
CA PHE A 914 21.35 -3.43 4.32
C PHE A 914 22.48 -2.46 3.99
N SER A 915 22.24 -1.54 3.05
CA SER A 915 23.26 -0.63 2.52
C SER A 915 22.97 0.85 2.81
N TRP A 916 24.03 1.68 2.80
CA TRP A 916 23.90 3.14 2.95
C TRP A 916 22.86 3.76 2.02
N ASN A 917 22.84 3.32 0.75
CA ASN A 917 21.96 3.87 -0.28
C ASN A 917 20.48 3.66 0.07
N GLU A 918 20.13 2.56 0.74
CA GLU A 918 18.76 2.32 1.18
C GLU A 918 18.33 3.31 2.26
N LEU A 919 19.22 3.63 3.21
CA LEU A 919 18.94 4.65 4.21
C LEU A 919 18.85 6.04 3.58
N SER A 920 19.79 6.42 2.71
CA SER A 920 19.80 7.76 2.08
C SER A 920 18.62 7.98 1.14
N ASN A 921 18.11 6.95 0.47
CA ASN A 921 16.96 7.07 -0.42
C ASN A 921 15.63 7.25 0.31
N THR A 922 15.60 7.14 1.64
CA THR A 922 14.40 7.46 2.43
C THR A 922 14.17 8.96 2.60
N GLU A 923 14.99 9.82 1.99
CA GLU A 923 14.81 11.28 1.94
C GLU A 923 13.36 11.67 1.61
N GLU A 924 12.83 12.66 2.32
CA GLU A 924 11.49 13.21 2.12
C GLU A 924 11.56 14.60 1.50
N ASP A 925 10.68 14.88 0.54
CA ASP A 925 10.56 16.20 -0.11
C ASP A 925 10.35 17.36 0.87
N ASP A 926 9.76 17.08 2.04
CA ASP A 926 9.41 18.12 3.02
C ASP A 926 10.52 18.41 4.04
N ASN A 927 11.56 17.57 4.12
CA ASN A 927 12.76 17.87 4.89
C ASN A 927 14.01 17.36 4.16
N PRO A 928 14.49 18.10 3.14
CA PRO A 928 15.64 17.71 2.33
C PRO A 928 16.97 17.71 3.09
N ILE A 929 16.98 18.14 4.36
CA ILE A 929 18.18 18.20 5.21
C ILE A 929 18.18 17.04 6.23
N ARG A 930 17.21 16.11 6.19
CA ARG A 930 17.06 15.06 7.21
C ARG A 930 18.30 14.21 7.42
N ILE A 931 18.94 13.76 6.32
CA ILE A 931 20.24 13.09 6.40
C ILE A 931 21.31 14.17 6.64
N VAL A 932 21.48 14.53 7.91
CA VAL A 932 22.38 15.61 8.36
C VAL A 932 23.85 15.20 8.40
N SER A 933 24.15 13.91 8.23
CA SER A 933 25.51 13.38 8.28
C SER A 933 25.78 12.36 7.17
N ASP A 934 27.04 12.32 6.73
CA ASP A 934 27.61 11.28 5.87
C ASP A 934 28.00 10.01 6.65
N MET A 935 27.71 9.97 7.95
CA MET A 935 28.17 8.96 8.88
C MET A 935 27.26 8.84 10.12
N TYR A 936 26.98 7.59 10.48
CA TYR A 936 26.12 7.21 11.59
C TYR A 936 26.81 6.12 12.42
N VAL A 937 26.45 6.08 13.70
CA VAL A 937 26.64 4.90 14.54
C VAL A 937 25.33 4.14 14.53
N ALA A 938 25.37 2.92 14.00
CA ALA A 938 24.22 2.03 13.92
C ALA A 938 24.33 0.92 14.97
N PHE A 939 23.25 0.61 15.68
CA PHE A 939 23.23 -0.52 16.63
C PHE A 939 21.85 -1.16 16.67
N GLU A 940 21.80 -2.43 17.07
CA GLU A 940 20.54 -3.12 17.35
C GLU A 940 20.09 -2.77 18.77
N PHE A 941 18.80 -2.45 18.94
CA PHE A 941 18.26 -1.87 20.16
C PHE A 941 18.52 -2.73 21.41
N GLU A 942 18.39 -4.05 21.32
CA GLU A 942 18.62 -4.96 22.46
C GLU A 942 20.12 -5.22 22.70
N ASN A 943 21.00 -4.82 21.77
CA ASN A 943 22.46 -5.01 21.84
C ASN A 943 23.24 -3.72 21.49
N PRO A 944 23.09 -2.63 22.29
CA PRO A 944 23.68 -1.32 21.99
C PRO A 944 25.22 -1.30 22.00
N ASN A 945 25.87 -2.28 22.64
CA ASN A 945 27.33 -2.41 22.65
C ASN A 945 27.88 -2.97 21.34
N ASP A 946 27.05 -3.64 20.53
CA ASP A 946 27.41 -4.20 19.23
C ASP A 946 27.05 -3.18 18.12
N TYR A 947 27.76 -2.07 18.09
CA TYR A 947 27.55 -0.99 17.13
C TYR A 947 28.45 -1.08 15.89
N TYR A 948 28.05 -0.39 14.84
CA TYR A 948 28.72 -0.33 13.54
C TYR A 948 28.84 1.10 13.07
N TRP A 949 30.01 1.46 12.51
CA TRP A 949 30.17 2.70 11.77
C TRP A 949 29.56 2.55 10.38
N PHE A 950 28.55 3.36 10.09
CA PHE A 950 27.77 3.30 8.86
C PHE A 950 27.93 4.61 8.09
N SER A 951 28.56 4.59 6.92
CA SER A 951 28.92 5.83 6.21
C SER A 951 28.77 5.73 4.70
N SER A 952 28.42 6.85 4.08
CA SER A 952 28.38 7.02 2.62
C SER A 952 29.76 6.85 1.98
N VAL A 953 30.81 7.29 2.67
CA VAL A 953 32.19 7.33 2.15
C VAL A 953 32.70 5.94 1.80
N ASN A 954 32.35 4.95 2.62
CA ASN A 954 32.79 3.57 2.45
C ASN A 954 31.70 2.67 1.82
N SER A 955 30.54 3.23 1.47
CA SER A 955 29.35 2.46 1.07
C SER A 955 29.07 1.33 2.06
N SER A 956 29.09 1.65 3.36
CA SER A 956 28.97 0.66 4.44
C SER A 956 27.70 -0.18 4.30
N THR A 957 27.80 -1.43 4.74
CA THR A 957 26.67 -2.37 4.81
C THR A 957 26.58 -3.00 6.20
N ILE A 958 25.37 -3.40 6.58
CA ILE A 958 25.07 -4.14 7.80
C ILE A 958 24.36 -5.43 7.41
N LEU A 959 24.87 -6.57 7.88
CA LEU A 959 24.19 -7.84 7.71
C LEU A 959 23.09 -7.96 8.78
N MET A 960 21.85 -7.72 8.38
CA MET A 960 20.68 -7.90 9.23
C MET A 960 20.29 -9.38 9.28
N PRO A 961 20.05 -9.97 10.47
CA PRO A 961 19.82 -11.40 10.63
C PRO A 961 18.42 -11.81 10.19
N SER A 962 18.25 -13.08 9.80
CA SER A 962 16.91 -13.65 9.59
C SER A 962 16.16 -13.80 10.91
N CYS A 963 14.88 -13.49 10.90
CA CYS A 963 13.95 -13.53 12.03
C CYS A 963 12.58 -14.03 11.54
N ALA A 964 12.54 -15.26 11.02
CA ALA A 964 11.32 -15.85 10.48
C ALA A 964 10.24 -16.04 11.56
N GLN A 965 8.97 -15.90 11.17
CA GLN A 965 7.84 -16.19 12.04
C GLN A 965 7.80 -17.68 12.39
N ASP A 966 7.49 -17.98 13.66
CA ASP A 966 7.08 -19.32 14.04
C ASP A 966 5.61 -19.53 13.66
N LEU A 967 5.36 -20.36 12.66
CA LEU A 967 4.02 -20.63 12.14
C LEU A 967 3.12 -21.41 13.12
N THR A 968 3.68 -22.01 14.17
CA THR A 968 2.92 -22.77 15.17
C THR A 968 2.43 -21.92 16.32
N THR A 969 3.25 -20.97 16.76
CA THR A 969 2.95 -20.04 17.85
C THR A 969 2.48 -18.67 17.35
N HIS A 970 2.62 -18.42 16.04
CA HIS A 970 2.44 -17.11 15.40
C HIS A 970 3.35 -16.01 15.96
N TYR A 971 4.42 -16.39 16.66
CA TYR A 971 5.40 -15.46 17.17
C TYR A 971 6.27 -14.91 16.03
N SER A 972 6.29 -13.58 15.91
CA SER A 972 7.04 -12.80 14.93
C SER A 972 8.18 -12.07 15.66
N PRO A 973 9.39 -12.66 15.70
CA PRO A 973 10.54 -11.96 16.24
C PRO A 973 10.86 -10.73 15.39
N PHE A 974 11.40 -9.70 16.02
CA PHE A 974 11.82 -8.47 15.33
C PHE A 974 13.17 -7.98 15.84
N HIS A 975 13.85 -7.18 15.02
CA HIS A 975 15.03 -6.40 15.41
C HIS A 975 14.79 -4.93 15.08
N LEU A 976 15.23 -4.05 15.97
CA LEU A 976 15.12 -2.59 15.77
C LEU A 976 16.52 -2.00 15.69
N TYR A 977 16.93 -1.61 14.49
CA TYR A 977 18.19 -0.91 14.27
C TYR A 977 17.99 0.60 14.40
N ILE A 978 18.90 1.23 15.14
CA ILE A 978 18.91 2.66 15.40
C ILE A 978 20.17 3.24 14.79
N PHE A 979 20.00 4.27 13.97
CA PHE A 979 21.11 4.98 13.33
C PHE A 979 21.17 6.39 13.92
N VAL A 980 22.19 6.64 14.72
CA VAL A 980 22.45 7.94 15.34
C VAL A 980 23.45 8.71 14.49
N PRO A 981 23.14 9.94 14.05
CA PRO A 981 24.04 10.71 13.20
C PRO A 981 25.28 11.09 14.00
N PHE A 982 26.45 10.89 13.41
CA PHE A 982 27.71 11.30 13.99
C PHE A 982 28.29 12.48 13.21
N SER A 983 28.58 13.58 13.90
CA SER A 983 29.17 14.78 13.29
C SER A 983 30.68 14.79 13.50
N LYS A 984 31.45 15.15 12.46
CA LYS A 984 32.92 15.31 12.57
C LYS A 984 33.35 16.44 13.53
N ILE A 985 32.39 17.22 14.04
CA ILE A 985 32.62 18.34 14.95
C ILE A 985 32.63 17.86 16.42
N SER A 986 32.11 16.66 16.71
CA SER A 986 31.98 16.14 18.08
C SER A 986 32.32 14.67 18.15
N ASN A 987 33.11 14.30 19.16
CA ASN A 987 33.44 12.91 19.48
C ASN A 987 32.36 12.23 20.35
N TRP A 988 31.38 12.99 20.84
CA TRP A 988 30.27 12.49 21.64
C TRP A 988 29.08 12.06 20.78
N ILE A 989 28.42 10.97 21.18
CA ILE A 989 27.26 10.34 20.54
C ILE A 989 26.15 10.16 21.59
N LEU A 990 24.91 10.51 21.27
CA LEU A 990 23.76 10.22 22.13
C LEU A 990 23.12 8.90 21.70
N PHE A 991 23.12 7.89 22.57
CA PHE A 991 22.38 6.63 22.35
C PHE A 991 20.94 6.72 22.87
N GLY A 992 20.68 7.63 23.82
CA GLY A 992 19.35 7.96 24.33
C GLY A 992 18.95 7.16 25.57
N GLU A 993 17.64 7.14 25.87
CA GLU A 993 17.08 6.39 26.99
C GLU A 993 16.75 4.96 26.54
N LEU A 994 17.73 4.05 26.59
CA LEU A 994 17.60 2.67 26.08
C LEU A 994 16.58 1.80 26.84
N SER A 995 15.99 2.30 27.92
CA SER A 995 14.83 1.66 28.57
C SER A 995 13.52 1.90 27.81
N LYS A 996 13.50 2.76 26.78
CA LYS A 996 12.33 3.09 25.96
C LYS A 996 12.45 2.51 24.57
N GLN A 997 11.34 2.08 23.98
CA GLN A 997 11.33 1.47 22.64
C GLN A 997 11.89 2.40 21.56
N LEU A 998 11.61 3.70 21.66
CA LEU A 998 12.22 4.73 20.82
C LEU A 998 13.10 5.62 21.71
N PRO A 999 14.40 5.32 21.83
CA PRO A 999 15.26 5.89 22.86
C PRO A 999 15.66 7.33 22.62
N ILE A 1000 15.47 7.90 21.42
CA ILE A 1000 15.83 9.29 21.10
C ILE A 1000 14.66 9.95 20.40
N THR A 1001 13.85 10.69 21.16
CA THR A 1001 12.71 11.44 20.62
C THR A 1001 12.61 12.83 21.22
N LYS A 1002 11.94 13.76 20.54
CA LYS A 1002 11.76 15.13 21.04
C LYS A 1002 10.96 15.23 22.33
N GLN A 1003 10.20 14.18 22.69
CA GLN A 1003 9.49 14.13 23.97
C GLN A 1003 10.42 13.94 25.17
N ARG A 1004 11.65 13.43 24.94
CA ARG A 1004 12.71 13.33 25.93
C ARG A 1004 13.83 14.35 25.71
N PHE A 1005 14.19 14.64 24.46
CA PHE A 1005 15.38 15.44 24.14
C PHE A 1005 15.02 16.75 23.43
N GLY A 1006 15.19 17.87 24.14
CA GLY A 1006 14.79 19.19 23.66
C GLY A 1006 15.79 19.84 22.70
N SER A 1007 17.07 19.87 23.07
CA SER A 1007 18.16 20.38 22.23
C SER A 1007 19.43 19.59 22.50
N ILE A 1008 20.18 19.34 21.43
CA ILE A 1008 21.46 18.64 21.48
C ILE A 1008 22.51 19.61 20.92
N GLN A 1009 23.48 19.99 21.74
CA GLN A 1009 24.58 20.88 21.36
C GLN A 1009 25.90 20.17 21.56
N ASN A 1010 26.62 20.00 20.47
CA ASN A 1010 27.84 19.20 20.46
C ASN A 1010 29.02 20.08 20.05
N THR A 1011 30.12 19.96 20.79
CA THR A 1011 31.44 20.49 20.44
C THR A 1011 32.45 19.34 20.44
N TYR A 1012 33.70 19.62 20.06
CA TYR A 1012 34.74 18.59 20.04
C TYR A 1012 34.97 17.99 21.43
N ASP A 1013 34.97 18.83 22.47
CA ASP A 1013 35.29 18.44 23.84
C ASP A 1013 34.06 18.20 24.72
N SER A 1014 32.87 18.65 24.29
CA SER A 1014 31.66 18.55 25.11
C SER A 1014 30.38 18.18 24.36
N LEU A 1015 29.46 17.54 25.08
CA LEU A 1015 28.08 17.28 24.68
C LEU A 1015 27.13 17.88 25.73
N HIS A 1016 26.21 18.74 25.29
CA HIS A 1016 25.16 19.30 26.12
C HIS A 1016 23.79 18.86 25.59
N VAL A 1017 23.01 18.18 26.43
CA VAL A 1017 21.71 17.63 26.06
C VAL A 1017 20.63 18.08 27.03
N ASN A 1018 19.60 18.74 26.53
CA ASN A 1018 18.41 19.06 27.32
C ASN A 1018 17.51 17.83 27.40
N VAL A 1019 17.34 17.31 28.61
CA VAL A 1019 16.51 16.16 28.95
C VAL A 1019 15.24 16.65 29.62
N ILE A 1020 14.09 16.28 29.08
CA ILE A 1020 12.77 16.66 29.56
C ILE A 1020 12.21 15.50 30.38
N GLY A 1021 11.78 15.74 31.61
CA GLY A 1021 11.13 14.74 32.46
C GLY A 1021 10.00 15.33 33.30
N VAL A 1022 9.32 14.48 34.07
CA VAL A 1022 8.35 14.90 35.09
C VAL A 1022 8.86 14.61 36.50
N TYR A 1023 8.27 15.28 37.49
CA TYR A 1023 8.58 15.08 38.90
C TYR A 1023 8.52 13.60 39.32
N GLY A 1024 9.55 13.16 40.04
CA GLY A 1024 9.72 11.79 40.53
C GLY A 1024 10.25 10.79 39.50
N GLU A 1025 10.43 11.19 38.24
CA GLU A 1025 10.98 10.34 37.19
C GLU A 1025 12.50 10.15 37.36
N GLN A 1026 12.97 8.91 37.24
CA GLN A 1026 14.39 8.57 37.09
C GLN A 1026 14.63 8.15 35.65
N VAL A 1027 15.61 8.78 35.01
CA VAL A 1027 15.90 8.61 33.60
C VAL A 1027 17.37 8.24 33.44
N SER A 1028 17.60 7.07 32.85
CA SER A 1028 18.93 6.52 32.58
C SER A 1028 19.28 6.73 31.11
N ILE A 1029 20.29 7.56 30.84
CA ILE A 1029 20.63 8.02 29.49
C ILE A 1029 21.99 7.48 29.10
N THR A 1030 22.04 6.83 27.95
CA THR A 1030 23.25 6.27 27.38
C THR A 1030 23.89 7.26 26.43
N VAL A 1031 25.19 7.49 26.61
CA VAL A 1031 26.05 8.35 25.79
C VAL A 1031 27.31 7.60 25.42
N GLY A 1032 27.86 7.87 24.24
CA GLY A 1032 29.09 7.31 23.74
C GLY A 1032 30.14 8.38 23.49
N TYR A 1033 31.42 8.03 23.63
CA TYR A 1033 32.56 8.86 23.25
C TYR A 1033 33.50 8.08 22.33
N SER A 1034 33.94 8.68 21.23
CA SER A 1034 34.95 8.10 20.35
C SER A 1034 36.14 9.02 20.18
N GLU A 1035 37.31 8.60 20.67
CA GLU A 1035 38.54 9.41 20.62
C GLU A 1035 39.00 9.70 19.18
N HIS A 1036 38.69 8.80 18.25
CA HIS A 1036 39.09 8.87 16.85
C HIS A 1036 37.90 8.61 15.94
N LEU A 1037 37.89 9.27 14.79
CA LEU A 1037 36.94 8.97 13.72
C LEU A 1037 37.03 7.48 13.33
N PHE A 1038 35.89 6.77 13.28
CA PHE A 1038 35.82 5.31 13.10
C PHE A 1038 36.46 4.47 14.22
N GLY A 1039 36.79 5.09 15.35
CA GLY A 1039 37.38 4.43 16.50
C GLY A 1039 36.37 3.63 17.30
N LYS A 1040 36.85 3.02 18.39
CA LYS A 1040 35.96 2.44 19.41
C LYS A 1040 35.14 3.58 20.04
N VAL A 1041 33.86 3.33 20.24
CA VAL A 1041 32.95 4.12 21.06
C VAL A 1041 32.94 3.50 22.46
N ASP A 1042 33.37 4.27 23.45
CA ASP A 1042 33.20 3.94 24.86
C ASP A 1042 31.82 4.43 25.31
N ILE A 1043 31.00 3.53 25.83
CA ILE A 1043 29.60 3.79 26.18
C ILE A 1043 29.47 3.94 27.70
N PHE A 1044 28.75 4.96 28.13
CA PHE A 1044 28.52 5.31 29.52
C PHE A 1044 27.03 5.59 29.77
N THR A 1045 26.61 5.42 31.02
CA THR A 1045 25.25 5.73 31.47
C THR A 1045 25.27 6.91 32.43
N VAL A 1046 24.34 7.84 32.22
CA VAL A 1046 24.13 9.04 33.02
C VAL A 1046 22.74 9.00 33.61
N GLU A 1047 22.64 9.11 34.93
CA GLU A 1047 21.35 9.13 35.63
C GLU A 1047 20.87 10.58 35.86
N CYS A 1048 19.64 10.85 35.48
CA CYS A 1048 18.94 12.11 35.73
C CYS A 1048 17.74 11.85 36.65
N SER A 1049 17.67 12.55 37.78
CA SER A 1049 16.61 12.39 38.78
C SER A 1049 15.77 13.65 38.93
N PHE A 1050 14.55 13.66 38.39
CA PHE A 1050 13.67 14.83 38.37
C PHE A 1050 13.00 15.07 39.73
N ILE A 1051 13.72 15.68 40.67
CA ILE A 1051 13.27 15.92 42.06
C ILE A 1051 12.65 17.31 42.31
N SER A 1052 12.53 18.17 41.28
CA SER A 1052 11.98 19.52 41.39
C SER A 1052 10.46 19.54 41.23
N VAL A 1053 9.75 20.31 42.07
CA VAL A 1053 8.27 20.35 42.20
C VAL A 1053 7.55 21.04 41.00
N GLN A 1054 8.21 21.23 39.86
CA GLN A 1054 7.56 21.73 38.64
C GLN A 1054 7.04 20.56 37.79
N ASP A 1055 5.84 20.71 37.23
CA ASP A 1055 5.13 19.66 36.48
C ASP A 1055 5.95 19.11 35.29
N ILE A 1056 6.75 19.96 34.65
CA ILE A 1056 7.74 19.59 33.65
C ILE A 1056 9.05 20.26 34.06
N SER A 1057 10.12 19.49 34.15
CA SER A 1057 11.45 20.00 34.43
C SER A 1057 12.40 19.59 33.32
N THR A 1058 13.33 20.49 33.01
CA THR A 1058 14.41 20.22 32.05
C THR A 1058 15.71 20.13 32.83
N MET A 1059 16.42 19.04 32.60
CA MET A 1059 17.79 18.85 33.08
C MET A 1059 18.74 18.97 31.91
N MET A 1060 19.98 19.34 32.19
CA MET A 1060 21.05 19.38 31.20
C MET A 1060 22.07 18.30 31.53
N ILE A 1061 22.24 17.34 30.62
CA ILE A 1061 23.44 16.51 30.62
C ILE A 1061 24.57 17.36 30.06
N THR A 1062 25.68 17.42 30.78
CA THR A 1062 26.96 17.95 30.30
C THR A 1062 27.99 16.84 30.38
N CYS A 1063 28.52 16.46 29.23
CA CYS A 1063 29.64 15.55 29.10
C CYS A 1063 30.86 16.34 28.64
N GLU A 1064 31.98 16.21 29.35
CA GLU A 1064 33.26 16.78 28.92
C GLU A 1064 34.35 15.71 29.01
N THR A 1065 35.32 15.77 28.09
CA THR A 1065 36.43 14.81 28.04
C THR A 1065 37.22 14.72 29.35
N GLN A 1066 37.31 15.81 30.10
CA GLN A 1066 38.08 15.87 31.35
C GLN A 1066 37.27 15.48 32.60
N THR A 1067 35.97 15.78 32.62
CA THR A 1067 35.14 15.69 33.84
C THR A 1067 34.11 14.56 33.79
N GLY A 1068 33.98 13.87 32.65
CA GLY A 1068 32.98 12.85 32.41
C GLY A 1068 31.60 13.46 32.16
N CYS A 1069 30.55 12.66 32.32
CA CYS A 1069 29.16 13.10 32.12
C CYS A 1069 28.44 13.31 33.45
N GLN A 1070 27.73 14.43 33.56
CA GLN A 1070 26.92 14.78 34.72
C GLN A 1070 25.56 15.33 34.28
N CYS A 1071 24.53 15.05 35.07
CA CYS A 1071 23.18 15.59 34.85
C CYS A 1071 22.86 16.66 35.89
N ASN A 1072 22.67 17.89 35.43
CA ASN A 1072 22.46 19.07 36.28
C ASN A 1072 21.08 19.69 36.01
N ILE A 1073 20.52 20.36 37.02
CA ILE A 1073 19.27 21.14 36.87
C ILE A 1073 19.59 22.41 36.08
N ILE A 1074 18.74 22.75 35.10
CA ILE A 1074 18.82 24.00 34.32
C ILE A 1074 18.26 25.18 35.12
#